data_AF-A0AAP0S8V7-F1
#
_entry.id   AF-A0AAP0S8V7-F1
#
_cell.length_a   1.000
_cell.length_b   1.000
_cell.length_c   1.000
_cell.angle_alpha   90.00
_cell.angle_beta   90.00
_cell.angle_gamma   90.00
#
_symmetry.space_group_name_H-M   'P 1'
#
loop_
_entity.id
_entity.type
_entity.pdbx_description
1 polymer ?
#
loop_
_entity_poly.entity_id
_entity_poly.type
_entity_poly.pdbx_seq_one_letter_code
_entity_poly.pdbx_strand_id
1 'polypeptide(L)'
;MGVEIVEPNTCVRGCCSSKSVPLHLSPSSYSLRTEIARGAESVVYEASLDGKKVAAKKPILASSEDLDKFHKQLQLLCKLDHPGLATLVAAHAKPPNYLFFFKYYESRNLAEKLHVEEWSPNIDQVLMITVQLAKALQYLHNLGIVHRDVKPANILLDENLCPHLADFGLAEYEKDLKPVSIANWRSSGKPTGGFHKKNMVGTLIYMAPEILRKEIHTEKSDVYSFGVSINELLTGVVPYTDLRAEAQAHTVLEMNYTEQQLTAAVVSERLRPVLAGLETGAPASLLSLIQKCWDANPQKRPSFDDIIIELDPILEERKRMKEEEKAFGELTTSPDDKLINDTSNLQTYRESIDWFTQGEHFSKRASLTENFGGRVWLDSSDDSLTYHPVLSWGSFATCGRRETMEDTHFLMPHMCYEKDIHVFGIFDGHRGAAAAEFSARALPGFLQTLGLTSSPDDALLEAFIKTDAAFRKELDSHRKSKGVIQKDWHPGCTAVAALIVRNKLFVANAGDCRTILCRSGSPLSLSKDHVASCFEERERIINAGEQVKWQVDTWRVGPPGLQVTRSIGDDDLKPSVTAEPEITQTVLSAEDEFLVMASDGLWDVVSNAEVVSIIRDTVKEPGMCSKRLATEAAERGSKDNITVIVVFLRPVSTAERIY
;
A
#
# COMPACT_ATOMS: atom_id res chain seq x y z
N MET A 1 5.18 -18.64 33.54
CA MET A 1 4.06 -19.59 33.72
C MET A 1 3.54 -19.95 32.34
N GLY A 2 3.96 -21.12 31.87
CA GLY A 2 3.64 -21.66 30.55
C GLY A 2 2.51 -22.68 30.62
N VAL A 3 1.98 -23.04 29.46
CA VAL A 3 1.03 -24.15 29.30
C VAL A 3 1.67 -25.43 29.83
N GLU A 4 0.90 -26.22 30.59
CA GLU A 4 1.40 -27.44 31.23
C GLU A 4 1.86 -28.46 30.17
N ILE A 5 3.10 -28.95 30.32
CA ILE A 5 3.65 -29.99 29.43
C ILE A 5 3.14 -31.35 29.92
N VAL A 6 2.34 -32.01 29.09
CA VAL A 6 1.85 -33.37 29.38
C VAL A 6 2.87 -34.39 28.89
N GLU A 7 3.35 -35.25 29.79
CA GLU A 7 4.29 -36.32 29.45
C GLU A 7 3.57 -37.59 28.95
N PRO A 8 4.07 -38.28 27.90
CA PRO A 8 5.26 -37.94 27.13
C PRO A 8 5.02 -36.76 26.16
N ASN A 9 5.90 -35.74 26.21
CA ASN A 9 5.81 -34.57 25.30
C ASN A 9 6.41 -34.85 23.91
N THR A 10 5.83 -35.82 23.22
CA THR A 10 6.30 -36.32 21.92
C THR A 10 5.17 -36.36 20.92
N CYS A 11 5.36 -35.95 19.66
CA CYS A 11 4.29 -35.99 18.66
C CYS A 11 3.72 -37.41 18.46
N VAL A 12 2.57 -37.54 17.78
CA VAL A 12 1.91 -38.85 17.57
C VAL A 12 2.79 -39.91 16.88
N ARG A 13 3.76 -39.48 16.07
CA ARG A 13 4.71 -40.37 15.38
C ARG A 13 5.99 -40.67 16.18
N GLY A 14 6.17 -40.06 17.35
CA GLY A 14 7.38 -40.16 18.16
C GLY A 14 8.62 -39.47 17.55
N CYS A 15 8.50 -38.80 16.40
CA CYS A 15 9.63 -38.17 15.71
C CYS A 15 9.95 -36.75 16.20
N CYS A 16 9.04 -36.08 16.91
CA CYS A 16 9.25 -34.74 17.48
C CYS A 16 9.17 -34.84 19.00
N SER A 17 10.08 -34.17 19.71
CA SER A 17 10.04 -33.99 21.17
C SER A 17 10.53 -32.58 21.52
N SER A 18 10.05 -32.03 22.62
CA SER A 18 10.51 -30.73 23.12
C SER A 18 10.49 -30.71 24.65
N LYS A 19 11.44 -29.99 25.26
CA LYS A 19 11.49 -29.77 26.71
C LYS A 19 10.75 -28.50 27.14
N SER A 20 10.51 -27.58 26.21
CA SER A 20 10.01 -26.23 26.48
C SER A 20 8.68 -25.92 25.78
N VAL A 21 8.41 -26.59 24.65
CA VAL A 21 7.20 -26.37 23.84
C VAL A 21 6.26 -27.56 24.03
N PRO A 22 5.05 -27.36 24.59
CA PRO A 22 4.05 -28.42 24.66
C PRO A 22 3.61 -28.80 23.26
N LEU A 23 3.64 -30.10 22.95
CA LEU A 23 3.28 -30.66 21.64
C LEU A 23 1.86 -31.25 21.62
N HIS A 24 1.20 -31.27 22.77
CA HIS A 24 -0.19 -31.69 22.93
C HIS A 24 -0.91 -30.70 23.82
N LEU A 25 -2.09 -30.29 23.35
CA LEU A 25 -2.97 -29.37 24.04
C LEU A 25 -4.31 -30.03 24.31
N SER A 26 -4.89 -29.78 25.48
CA SER A 26 -6.27 -30.17 25.77
C SER A 26 -7.22 -29.36 24.88
N PRO A 27 -8.34 -29.92 24.40
CA PRO A 27 -9.36 -29.14 23.69
C PRO A 27 -9.89 -27.95 24.50
N SER A 28 -9.81 -28.00 25.84
CA SER A 28 -10.22 -26.90 26.73
C SER A 28 -9.16 -25.82 26.90
N SER A 29 -7.90 -26.07 26.53
CA SER A 29 -6.80 -25.13 26.74
C SER A 29 -6.70 -24.09 25.63
N TYR A 30 -7.40 -24.26 24.51
CA TYR A 30 -7.38 -23.29 23.42
C TYR A 30 -8.74 -23.12 22.72
N SER A 31 -8.94 -21.93 22.15
CA SER A 31 -10.09 -21.62 21.30
C SER A 31 -9.65 -20.83 20.08
N LEU A 32 -10.00 -21.28 18.87
CA LEU A 32 -9.82 -20.50 17.65
C LEU A 32 -10.94 -19.44 17.55
N ARG A 33 -10.60 -18.25 17.09
CA ARG A 33 -11.52 -17.11 16.92
C ARG A 33 -11.63 -16.76 15.44
N THR A 34 -11.24 -15.54 15.06
CA THR A 34 -11.28 -15.01 13.70
C THR A 34 -10.12 -15.51 12.87
N GLU A 35 -10.35 -15.66 11.57
CA GLU A 35 -9.29 -15.91 10.60
C GLU A 35 -8.50 -14.62 10.35
N ILE A 36 -7.18 -14.69 10.48
CA ILE A 36 -6.26 -13.56 10.22
C ILE A 36 -5.80 -13.60 8.77
N ALA A 37 -5.39 -14.79 8.30
CA ALA A 37 -4.83 -14.97 6.97
C ALA A 37 -5.02 -16.41 6.47
N ARG A 38 -5.06 -16.58 5.15
CA ARG A 38 -5.16 -17.89 4.48
C ARG A 38 -4.16 -17.98 3.33
N GLY A 39 -3.30 -18.98 3.41
CA GLY A 39 -2.38 -19.35 2.32
C GLY A 39 -2.72 -20.73 1.74
N ALA A 40 -1.92 -21.18 0.77
CA ALA A 40 -2.02 -22.52 0.17
C ALA A 40 -1.92 -23.65 1.19
N GLU A 41 -0.99 -23.52 2.13
CA GLU A 41 -0.56 -24.62 2.99
C GLU A 41 -1.13 -24.52 4.41
N SER A 42 -1.75 -23.39 4.77
CA SER A 42 -2.29 -23.18 6.11
C SER A 42 -3.27 -22.03 6.20
N VAL A 43 -4.06 -22.03 7.27
CA VAL A 43 -4.92 -20.93 7.69
C VAL A 43 -4.44 -20.45 9.06
N VAL A 44 -4.28 -19.15 9.25
CA VAL A 44 -3.87 -18.53 10.51
C VAL A 44 -5.09 -17.90 11.17
N TYR A 45 -5.30 -18.23 12.43
CA TYR A 45 -6.41 -17.73 13.25
C TYR A 45 -5.87 -16.90 14.41
N GLU A 46 -6.63 -15.88 14.82
CA GLU A 46 -6.55 -15.38 16.17
C GLU A 46 -7.05 -16.48 17.10
N ALA A 47 -6.33 -16.76 18.18
CA ALA A 47 -6.71 -17.78 19.12
C ALA A 47 -6.43 -17.34 20.56
N SER A 48 -7.09 -18.02 21.50
CA SER A 48 -6.76 -17.96 22.91
C SER A 48 -6.13 -19.28 23.32
N LEU A 49 -5.04 -19.23 24.08
CA LEU A 49 -4.35 -20.37 24.68
C LEU A 49 -4.19 -20.06 26.17
N ASP A 50 -4.87 -20.82 27.04
CA ASP A 50 -4.98 -20.59 28.49
C ASP A 50 -5.32 -19.13 28.84
N GLY A 51 -6.27 -18.54 28.09
CA GLY A 51 -6.71 -17.16 28.27
C GLY A 51 -5.80 -16.09 27.64
N LYS A 52 -4.61 -16.45 27.14
CA LYS A 52 -3.70 -15.52 26.46
C LYS A 52 -3.94 -15.49 24.96
N LYS A 53 -3.84 -14.31 24.36
CA LYS A 53 -3.98 -14.13 22.91
C LYS A 53 -2.75 -14.67 22.18
N VAL A 54 -2.96 -15.49 21.17
CA VAL A 54 -1.93 -16.16 20.35
C VAL A 54 -2.38 -16.23 18.89
N ALA A 55 -1.45 -16.48 17.98
CA ALA A 55 -1.76 -16.79 16.58
C ALA A 55 -1.70 -18.31 16.35
N ALA A 56 -2.78 -18.92 15.86
CA ALA A 56 -2.85 -20.35 15.60
C ALA A 56 -2.75 -20.63 14.09
N LYS A 57 -1.63 -21.22 13.64
CA LYS A 57 -1.44 -21.67 12.25
C LYS A 57 -1.92 -23.11 12.12
N LYS A 58 -2.98 -23.31 11.35
CA LYS A 58 -3.57 -24.60 11.01
C LYS A 58 -3.12 -25.05 9.62
N PRO A 59 -2.20 -26.02 9.48
CA PRO A 59 -1.82 -26.56 8.18
C PRO A 59 -3.00 -27.25 7.48
N ILE A 60 -3.00 -27.17 6.15
CA ILE A 60 -3.90 -27.91 5.27
C ILE A 60 -3.21 -29.23 4.93
N LEU A 61 -3.64 -30.31 5.57
CA LEU A 61 -3.02 -31.64 5.45
C LEU A 61 -3.89 -32.53 4.56
N ALA A 62 -3.53 -32.65 3.28
CA ALA A 62 -4.25 -33.49 2.31
C ALA A 62 -3.55 -34.83 2.05
N SER A 63 -2.23 -34.90 2.25
CA SER A 63 -1.41 -36.08 1.97
C SER A 63 -0.47 -36.45 3.14
N SER A 64 0.14 -37.63 3.06
CA SER A 64 1.19 -38.05 4.00
C SER A 64 2.43 -37.15 3.92
N GLU A 65 2.74 -36.63 2.73
CA GLU A 65 3.87 -35.72 2.51
C GLU A 65 3.66 -34.37 3.21
N ASP A 66 2.43 -33.85 3.22
CA ASP A 66 2.10 -32.61 3.96
C ASP A 66 2.27 -32.80 5.46
N LEU A 67 1.94 -34.00 5.96
CA LEU A 67 2.15 -34.37 7.36
C LEU A 67 3.65 -34.53 7.69
N ASP A 68 4.46 -35.05 6.75
CA ASP A 68 5.92 -35.11 6.89
C ASP A 68 6.53 -33.69 6.97
N LYS A 69 6.06 -32.78 6.11
CA LYS A 69 6.45 -31.35 6.15
C LYS A 69 6.09 -30.70 7.48
N PHE A 70 4.89 -30.94 8.01
CA PHE A 70 4.48 -30.45 9.33
C PHE A 70 5.44 -30.91 10.42
N HIS A 71 5.74 -32.21 10.48
CA HIS A 71 6.62 -32.76 11.51
C HIS A 71 8.06 -32.24 11.38
N LYS A 72 8.54 -32.07 10.15
CA LYS A 72 9.85 -31.46 9.87
C LYS A 72 9.91 -30.01 10.35
N GLN A 73 8.92 -29.20 10.01
CA GLN A 73 8.81 -27.82 10.47
C GLN A 73 8.75 -27.76 12.00
N LEU A 74 7.96 -28.64 12.64
CA LEU A 74 7.87 -28.72 14.09
C LEU A 74 9.23 -29.06 14.75
N GLN A 75 9.98 -30.02 14.19
CA GLN A 75 11.32 -30.36 14.69
C GLN A 75 12.28 -29.19 14.61
N LEU A 76 12.19 -28.38 13.55
CA LEU A 76 13.02 -27.19 13.37
C LEU A 76 12.62 -26.13 14.38
N LEU A 77 11.33 -25.75 14.43
CA LEU A 77 10.81 -24.74 15.35
C LEU A 77 11.10 -25.05 16.83
N CYS A 78 11.04 -26.32 17.25
CA CYS A 78 11.33 -26.71 18.63
C CYS A 78 12.80 -26.47 19.06
N LYS A 79 13.71 -26.22 18.10
CA LYS A 79 15.14 -25.97 18.35
C LYS A 79 15.52 -24.50 18.23
N LEU A 80 14.60 -23.64 17.76
CA LEU A 80 14.88 -22.23 17.55
C LEU A 80 14.56 -21.44 18.81
N ASP A 81 15.53 -20.62 19.25
CA ASP A 81 15.38 -19.70 20.37
C ASP A 81 16.18 -18.43 20.08
N HIS A 82 15.52 -17.44 19.51
CA HIS A 82 16.12 -16.15 19.20
C HIS A 82 15.04 -15.06 19.19
N PRO A 83 15.29 -13.87 19.78
CA PRO A 83 14.28 -12.83 19.94
C PRO A 83 13.76 -12.24 18.63
N GLY A 84 14.53 -12.32 17.55
CA GLY A 84 14.12 -11.88 16.20
C GLY A 84 13.41 -12.95 15.36
N LEU A 85 13.01 -14.08 15.96
CA LEU A 85 12.24 -15.14 15.29
C LEU A 85 10.84 -15.27 15.91
N ALA A 86 9.85 -15.59 15.08
CA ALA A 86 8.48 -15.82 15.53
C ALA A 86 8.43 -16.95 16.57
N THR A 87 8.01 -16.62 17.80
CA THR A 87 8.10 -17.55 18.93
C THR A 87 6.99 -18.60 18.90
N LEU A 88 7.36 -19.88 18.78
CA LEU A 88 6.44 -21.01 18.95
C LEU A 88 6.16 -21.22 20.45
N VAL A 89 4.93 -20.94 20.87
CA VAL A 89 4.48 -21.07 22.27
C VAL A 89 4.00 -22.48 22.56
N ALA A 90 3.30 -23.11 21.61
CA ALA A 90 2.80 -24.47 21.73
C ALA A 90 2.55 -25.07 20.34
N ALA A 91 2.39 -26.38 20.28
CA ALA A 91 1.86 -27.09 19.12
C ALA A 91 0.84 -28.13 19.57
N HIS A 92 -0.09 -28.47 18.68
CA HIS A 92 -0.91 -29.66 18.81
C HIS A 92 -0.54 -30.61 17.67
N ALA A 93 0.25 -31.63 17.96
CA ALA A 93 0.79 -32.56 16.98
C ALA A 93 0.05 -33.92 16.99
N LYS A 94 -1.29 -33.86 17.04
CA LYS A 94 -2.21 -35.01 17.05
C LYS A 94 -3.43 -34.80 16.15
N PRO A 95 -3.98 -35.87 15.56
CA PRO A 95 -5.27 -35.81 14.87
C PRO A 95 -6.43 -35.46 15.83
N PRO A 96 -7.51 -34.85 15.33
CA PRO A 96 -7.70 -34.41 13.94
C PRO A 96 -7.15 -33.00 13.64
N ASN A 97 -6.69 -32.26 14.66
CA ASN A 97 -6.40 -30.82 14.55
C ASN A 97 -4.92 -30.51 14.77
N TYR A 98 -4.10 -30.70 13.74
CA TYR A 98 -2.70 -30.24 13.78
C TYR A 98 -2.64 -28.72 13.79
N LEU A 99 -1.89 -28.13 14.73
CA LEU A 99 -1.81 -26.68 14.95
C LEU A 99 -0.44 -26.27 15.46
N PHE A 100 0.03 -25.09 15.05
CA PHE A 100 1.11 -24.35 15.70
C PHE A 100 0.52 -23.10 16.36
N PHE A 101 0.96 -22.79 17.57
CA PHE A 101 0.56 -21.59 18.31
C PHE A 101 1.77 -20.70 18.51
N PHE A 102 1.75 -19.54 17.86
CA PHE A 102 2.79 -18.53 17.96
C PHE A 102 2.36 -17.41 18.89
N LYS A 103 3.35 -16.67 19.43
CA LYS A 103 3.10 -15.36 20.02
C LYS A 103 2.27 -14.52 19.04
N TYR A 104 1.28 -13.80 19.53
CA TYR A 104 0.53 -12.84 18.73
C TYR A 104 1.37 -11.56 18.56
N TYR A 105 1.43 -11.02 17.34
CA TYR A 105 2.16 -9.81 16.99
C TYR A 105 1.17 -8.75 16.50
N GLU A 106 1.10 -7.62 17.20
CA GLU A 106 0.05 -6.62 17.08
C GLU A 106 0.14 -5.82 15.77
N SER A 107 1.35 -5.53 15.32
CA SER A 107 1.63 -4.66 14.17
C SER A 107 1.64 -5.41 12.83
N ARG A 108 1.07 -6.63 12.79
CA ARG A 108 0.95 -7.50 11.60
C ARG A 108 2.31 -7.76 10.92
N ASN A 109 2.34 -8.00 9.61
CA ASN A 109 3.58 -8.22 8.86
C ASN A 109 4.07 -6.95 8.16
N LEU A 110 5.36 -6.91 7.84
CA LEU A 110 6.01 -5.74 7.26
C LEU A 110 5.42 -5.36 5.89
N ALA A 111 5.00 -6.32 5.06
CA ALA A 111 4.38 -6.01 3.77
C ALA A 111 3.05 -5.26 3.93
N GLU A 112 2.19 -5.72 4.84
CA GLU A 112 0.93 -5.02 5.14
C GLU A 112 1.20 -3.65 5.76
N LYS A 113 2.19 -3.54 6.64
CA LYS A 113 2.58 -2.27 7.25
C LYS A 113 3.02 -1.26 6.19
N LEU A 114 3.88 -1.66 5.26
CA LEU A 114 4.37 -0.79 4.19
C LEU A 114 3.29 -0.43 3.17
N HIS A 115 2.54 -1.43 2.67
CA HIS A 115 1.71 -1.26 1.46
C HIS A 115 0.23 -1.08 1.72
N VAL A 116 -0.29 -1.47 2.89
CA VAL A 116 -1.71 -1.31 3.25
C VAL A 116 -1.90 -0.15 4.22
N GLU A 117 -1.00 0.00 5.18
CA GLU A 117 -1.01 1.13 6.12
C GLU A 117 -0.18 2.33 5.63
N GLU A 118 0.43 2.23 4.44
CA GLU A 118 1.28 3.26 3.83
C GLU A 118 2.36 3.79 4.80
N TRP A 119 2.90 2.89 5.64
CA TRP A 119 3.88 3.27 6.64
C TRP A 119 5.21 3.65 5.99
N SER A 120 5.66 4.89 6.25
CA SER A 120 6.99 5.37 5.85
C SER A 120 7.92 5.38 7.07
N PRO A 121 8.81 4.37 7.22
CA PRO A 121 9.75 4.32 8.34
C PRO A 121 10.83 5.39 8.21
N ASN A 122 11.19 6.03 9.33
CA ASN A 122 12.40 6.83 9.37
C ASN A 122 13.66 5.93 9.33
N ILE A 123 14.81 6.51 9.00
CA ILE A 123 16.05 5.77 8.83
C ILE A 123 16.47 4.97 10.08
N ASP A 124 16.10 5.42 11.27
CA ASP A 124 16.44 4.71 12.51
C ASP A 124 15.61 3.45 12.70
N GLN A 125 14.34 3.51 12.32
CA GLN A 125 13.47 2.32 12.26
C GLN A 125 13.98 1.34 11.21
N VAL A 126 14.38 1.84 10.03
CA VAL A 126 14.98 1.01 8.98
C VAL A 126 16.24 0.30 9.47
N LEU A 127 17.19 1.03 10.07
CA LEU A 127 18.43 0.47 10.60
C LEU A 127 18.16 -0.54 11.73
N MET A 128 17.22 -0.24 12.62
CA MET A 128 16.82 -1.15 13.68
C MET A 128 16.27 -2.47 13.12
N ILE A 129 15.36 -2.41 12.15
CA ILE A 129 14.78 -3.60 11.52
C ILE A 129 15.87 -4.38 10.78
N THR A 130 16.70 -3.69 10.01
CA THR A 130 17.81 -4.27 9.24
C THR A 130 18.75 -5.08 10.14
N VAL A 131 19.18 -4.49 11.26
CA VAL A 131 20.12 -5.14 12.19
C VAL A 131 19.49 -6.33 12.89
N GLN A 132 18.25 -6.19 13.39
CA GLN A 132 17.59 -7.28 14.10
C GLN A 132 17.29 -8.46 13.18
N LEU A 133 16.87 -8.19 11.94
CA LEU A 133 16.65 -9.24 10.93
C LEU A 133 17.97 -9.90 10.52
N ALA A 134 19.05 -9.13 10.34
CA ALA A 134 20.38 -9.68 10.05
C ALA A 134 20.87 -10.62 11.17
N LYS A 135 20.68 -10.25 12.45
CA LYS A 135 21.01 -11.11 13.61
C LYS A 135 20.18 -12.39 13.64
N ALA A 136 18.89 -12.30 13.32
CA ALA A 136 18.02 -13.46 13.24
C ALA A 136 18.45 -14.45 12.15
N LEU A 137 18.84 -13.95 10.98
CA LEU A 137 19.34 -14.78 9.87
C LEU A 137 20.75 -15.32 10.15
N GLN A 138 21.63 -14.53 10.77
CA GLN A 138 22.93 -14.99 11.29
C GLN A 138 22.75 -16.19 12.23
N TYR A 139 21.81 -16.09 13.17
CA TYR A 139 21.51 -17.19 14.10
C TYR A 139 21.08 -18.47 13.35
N LEU A 140 20.20 -18.35 12.35
CA LEU A 140 19.78 -19.51 11.54
C LEU A 140 20.95 -20.13 10.77
N HIS A 141 21.76 -19.31 10.11
CA HIS A 141 22.89 -19.77 9.31
C HIS A 141 23.97 -20.43 10.17
N ASN A 142 24.21 -19.92 11.39
CA ASN A 142 25.11 -20.56 12.36
C ASN A 142 24.63 -21.94 12.83
N LEU A 143 23.32 -22.20 12.78
CA LEU A 143 22.73 -23.53 13.00
C LEU A 143 22.73 -24.41 11.74
N GLY A 144 23.26 -23.91 10.63
CA GLY A 144 23.22 -24.55 9.32
C GLY A 144 21.80 -24.64 8.76
N ILE A 145 20.93 -23.67 9.06
CA ILE A 145 19.55 -23.61 8.57
C ILE A 145 19.42 -22.47 7.56
N VAL A 146 18.90 -22.76 6.38
CA VAL A 146 18.57 -21.75 5.35
C VAL A 146 17.05 -21.55 5.34
N HIS A 147 16.59 -20.30 5.39
CA HIS A 147 15.17 -19.95 5.48
C HIS A 147 14.42 -20.15 4.15
N ARG A 148 15.01 -19.67 3.05
CA ARG A 148 14.55 -19.84 1.64
C ARG A 148 13.28 -19.08 1.26
N ASP A 149 12.77 -18.19 2.11
CA ASP A 149 11.60 -17.35 1.82
C ASP A 149 11.60 -16.06 2.66
N VAL A 150 12.75 -15.39 2.74
CA VAL A 150 12.87 -14.09 3.41
C VAL A 150 12.17 -13.03 2.55
N LYS A 151 11.15 -12.37 3.10
CA LYS A 151 10.38 -11.30 2.44
C LYS A 151 9.56 -10.52 3.47
N PRO A 152 9.10 -9.29 3.19
CA PRO A 152 8.30 -8.51 4.14
C PRO A 152 7.03 -9.19 4.65
N ALA A 153 6.36 -10.01 3.84
CA ALA A 153 5.17 -10.75 4.28
C ALA A 153 5.46 -11.81 5.36
N ASN A 154 6.73 -12.24 5.49
CA ASN A 154 7.19 -13.19 6.50
C ASN A 154 7.94 -12.50 7.66
N ILE A 155 7.95 -11.18 7.74
CA ILE A 155 8.55 -10.42 8.84
C ILE A 155 7.41 -9.83 9.66
N LEU A 156 7.13 -10.40 10.83
CA LEU A 156 6.12 -9.89 11.75
C LEU A 156 6.69 -8.75 12.59
N LEU A 157 5.85 -7.80 12.98
CA LEU A 157 6.23 -6.64 13.79
C LEU A 157 5.49 -6.69 15.14
N ASP A 158 6.22 -6.50 16.23
CA ASP A 158 5.61 -6.35 17.56
C ASP A 158 5.14 -4.91 17.83
N GLU A 159 4.61 -4.66 19.03
CA GLU A 159 4.16 -3.35 19.49
C GLU A 159 5.23 -2.24 19.42
N ASN A 160 6.51 -2.61 19.46
CA ASN A 160 7.65 -1.69 19.36
C ASN A 160 8.23 -1.64 17.94
N LEU A 161 7.54 -2.25 16.97
CA LEU A 161 7.96 -2.42 15.57
C LEU A 161 9.25 -3.23 15.41
N CYS A 162 9.66 -4.02 16.41
CA CYS A 162 10.80 -4.91 16.25
C CYS A 162 10.42 -6.09 15.33
N PRO A 163 11.32 -6.53 14.42
CA PRO A 163 11.01 -7.58 13.46
C PRO A 163 11.17 -8.99 14.05
N HIS A 164 10.26 -9.88 13.67
CA HIS A 164 10.24 -11.29 14.01
C HIS A 164 10.05 -12.11 12.74
N LEU A 165 11.12 -12.78 12.28
CA LEU A 165 11.08 -13.61 11.08
C LEU A 165 10.22 -14.85 11.31
N ALA A 166 9.26 -15.06 10.42
CA ALA A 166 8.23 -16.07 10.48
C ALA A 166 8.23 -16.96 9.23
N ASP A 167 7.43 -18.02 9.29
CA ASP A 167 7.22 -19.02 8.24
C ASP A 167 8.42 -19.85 7.80
N PHE A 168 8.72 -20.86 8.62
CA PHE A 168 9.77 -21.85 8.37
C PHE A 168 9.31 -23.03 7.50
N GLY A 169 8.21 -22.90 6.74
CA GLY A 169 7.65 -24.01 5.95
C GLY A 169 8.61 -24.53 4.86
N LEU A 170 9.47 -23.64 4.37
CA LEU A 170 10.45 -23.91 3.31
C LEU A 170 11.89 -24.11 3.85
N ALA A 171 12.08 -23.87 5.15
CA ALA A 171 13.40 -23.91 5.78
C ALA A 171 14.01 -25.31 5.75
N GLU A 172 15.33 -25.38 5.54
CA GLU A 172 16.06 -26.62 5.35
C GLU A 172 17.45 -26.54 5.99
N TYR A 173 17.95 -27.67 6.48
CA TYR A 173 19.36 -27.73 6.89
C TYR A 173 20.27 -27.76 5.67
N GLU A 174 21.39 -27.05 5.73
CA GLU A 174 22.35 -26.93 4.63
C GLU A 174 22.81 -28.31 4.11
N LYS A 175 23.09 -29.24 5.02
CA LYS A 175 23.47 -30.63 4.71
C LYS A 175 22.40 -31.43 3.95
N ASP A 176 21.13 -31.02 4.07
CA ASP A 176 19.97 -31.70 3.49
C ASP A 176 19.52 -31.02 2.17
N LEU A 177 20.20 -29.94 1.76
CA LEU A 177 19.97 -29.26 0.48
C LEU A 177 20.37 -30.19 -0.68
N LYS A 178 19.38 -30.62 -1.46
CA LYS A 178 19.59 -31.48 -2.62
C LYS A 178 19.76 -30.64 -3.90
N PRO A 179 20.65 -31.05 -4.83
CA PRO A 179 20.64 -30.51 -6.18
C PRO A 179 19.30 -30.78 -6.85
N VAL A 180 18.74 -29.79 -7.55
CA VAL A 180 17.50 -29.94 -8.31
C VAL A 180 17.81 -30.81 -9.55
N SER A 181 17.64 -32.13 -9.45
CA SER A 181 17.84 -33.06 -10.56
C SER A 181 16.53 -33.35 -11.30
N ILE A 182 16.63 -33.59 -12.61
CA ILE A 182 15.49 -33.99 -13.48
C ILE A 182 14.81 -35.28 -12.97
N ALA A 183 15.52 -36.14 -12.23
CA ALA A 183 14.98 -37.37 -11.67
C ALA A 183 14.11 -37.17 -10.41
N ASN A 184 14.35 -36.10 -9.64
CA ASN A 184 13.55 -35.73 -8.47
C ASN A 184 12.33 -34.84 -8.83
N TRP A 185 12.04 -34.70 -10.13
CA TRP A 185 11.07 -33.77 -10.72
C TRP A 185 9.57 -34.19 -10.60
N ARG A 186 9.21 -35.13 -9.70
CA ARG A 186 7.82 -35.66 -9.62
C ARG A 186 7.16 -35.52 -8.24
N SER A 187 6.30 -34.48 -8.13
CA SER A 187 5.17 -34.26 -7.18
C SER A 187 5.55 -34.05 -5.69
N SER A 188 4.82 -33.27 -4.87
CA SER A 188 3.38 -32.95 -4.85
C SER A 188 3.04 -31.49 -4.46
N GLY A 189 1.88 -31.00 -4.91
CA GLY A 189 1.30 -29.70 -4.53
C GLY A 189 0.70 -28.92 -5.70
N LYS A 190 -0.58 -28.50 -5.59
CA LYS A 190 -1.28 -27.57 -6.51
C LYS A 190 -1.21 -26.13 -5.95
N PRO A 191 -1.23 -25.09 -6.81
CA PRO A 191 -0.82 -23.74 -6.46
C PRO A 191 -1.92 -22.93 -5.75
N THR A 192 -1.58 -22.18 -4.71
CA THR A 192 -2.36 -21.00 -4.24
C THR A 192 -1.45 -20.00 -3.51
N GLY A 193 -1.31 -18.76 -4.03
CA GLY A 193 -0.83 -17.61 -3.24
C GLY A 193 0.68 -17.27 -3.25
N GLY A 194 1.42 -17.66 -4.29
CA GLY A 194 2.84 -17.33 -4.49
C GLY A 194 3.55 -18.50 -5.17
N PHE A 195 3.60 -18.47 -6.50
CA PHE A 195 3.68 -19.66 -7.37
C PHE A 195 4.85 -20.64 -7.09
N HIS A 196 4.54 -21.94 -6.98
CA HIS A 196 5.50 -23.03 -7.09
C HIS A 196 5.09 -24.07 -8.15
N LYS A 197 5.75 -24.04 -9.31
CA LYS A 197 5.80 -25.18 -10.25
C LYS A 197 6.71 -26.26 -9.68
N LYS A 198 6.14 -27.21 -8.93
CA LYS A 198 6.69 -28.51 -8.45
C LYS A 198 8.12 -28.59 -7.87
N ASN A 199 9.02 -27.62 -7.99
CA ASN A 199 10.44 -27.68 -7.57
C ASN A 199 11.14 -26.30 -7.35
N MET A 200 10.43 -25.16 -7.38
CA MET A 200 10.99 -23.83 -7.01
C MET A 200 10.60 -23.48 -5.57
N VAL A 201 11.42 -22.73 -4.84
CA VAL A 201 11.21 -22.37 -3.42
C VAL A 201 11.42 -20.86 -3.21
N GLY A 202 10.50 -20.18 -2.52
CA GLY A 202 10.49 -18.73 -2.26
C GLY A 202 9.49 -17.90 -3.09
N THR A 203 9.49 -16.58 -2.96
CA THR A 203 8.66 -15.69 -3.81
C THR A 203 9.51 -15.08 -4.92
N LEU A 204 9.09 -15.21 -6.19
CA LEU A 204 9.94 -14.96 -7.38
C LEU A 204 10.67 -13.61 -7.36
N ILE A 205 10.01 -12.53 -6.96
CA ILE A 205 10.59 -11.18 -6.89
C ILE A 205 11.62 -10.98 -5.77
N TYR A 206 11.84 -11.99 -4.91
CA TYR A 206 12.88 -12.00 -3.89
C TYR A 206 13.92 -13.11 -4.14
N MET A 207 13.75 -13.93 -5.19
CA MET A 207 14.62 -15.08 -5.45
C MET A 207 15.95 -14.66 -6.07
N ALA A 208 17.03 -15.24 -5.55
CA ALA A 208 18.35 -15.06 -6.12
C ALA A 208 18.48 -15.72 -7.52
N PRO A 209 19.35 -15.19 -8.41
CA PRO A 209 19.51 -15.71 -9.78
C PRO A 209 19.82 -17.21 -9.87
N GLU A 210 20.65 -17.75 -8.97
CA GLU A 210 20.99 -19.17 -8.93
C GLU A 210 19.79 -20.05 -8.56
N ILE A 211 18.88 -19.54 -7.73
CA ILE A 211 17.62 -20.23 -7.41
C ILE A 211 16.73 -20.27 -8.64
N LEU A 212 16.65 -19.16 -9.37
CA LEU A 212 15.90 -19.07 -10.63
C LEU A 212 16.50 -19.96 -11.74
N ARG A 213 17.84 -20.14 -11.75
CA ARG A 213 18.54 -21.12 -12.62
C ARG A 213 18.37 -22.57 -12.18
N LYS A 214 17.77 -22.83 -11.02
CA LYS A 214 17.63 -24.16 -10.40
C LYS A 214 18.99 -24.78 -10.04
N GLU A 215 19.95 -23.94 -9.68
CA GLU A 215 21.23 -24.34 -9.12
C GLU A 215 21.07 -24.67 -7.62
N ILE A 216 22.16 -25.03 -6.96
CA ILE A 216 22.14 -25.43 -5.55
C ILE A 216 21.80 -24.22 -4.69
N HIS A 217 20.77 -24.36 -3.84
CA HIS A 217 20.48 -23.39 -2.79
C HIS A 217 21.66 -23.32 -1.83
N THR A 218 22.06 -22.11 -1.46
CA THR A 218 22.97 -21.89 -0.32
C THR A 218 22.37 -20.81 0.58
N GLU A 219 22.96 -20.62 1.75
CA GLU A 219 22.66 -19.55 2.68
C GLU A 219 22.74 -18.15 2.03
N LYS A 220 23.54 -18.00 0.96
CA LYS A 220 23.64 -16.78 0.15
C LYS A 220 22.35 -16.40 -0.58
N SER A 221 21.40 -17.33 -0.72
CA SER A 221 20.08 -17.00 -1.26
C SER A 221 19.25 -16.17 -0.29
N ASP A 222 19.33 -16.44 1.03
CA ASP A 222 18.70 -15.59 2.05
C ASP A 222 19.33 -14.20 2.09
N VAL A 223 20.65 -14.08 1.85
CA VAL A 223 21.35 -12.79 1.78
C VAL A 223 20.81 -11.93 0.63
N TYR A 224 20.54 -12.55 -0.52
CA TYR A 224 19.92 -11.85 -1.66
C TYR A 224 18.52 -11.35 -1.29
N SER A 225 17.67 -12.23 -0.76
CA SER A 225 16.30 -11.90 -0.38
C SER A 225 16.23 -10.85 0.73
N PHE A 226 17.19 -10.88 1.67
CA PHE A 226 17.39 -9.85 2.68
C PHE A 226 17.68 -8.50 2.03
N GLY A 227 18.65 -8.41 1.11
CA GLY A 227 18.97 -7.16 0.42
C GLY A 227 17.78 -6.56 -0.32
N VAL A 228 17.00 -7.40 -1.03
CA VAL A 228 15.76 -6.98 -1.70
C VAL A 228 14.73 -6.45 -0.70
N SER A 229 14.53 -7.15 0.43
CA SER A 229 13.56 -6.76 1.46
C SER A 229 13.93 -5.45 2.17
N ILE A 230 15.22 -5.21 2.41
CA ILE A 230 15.69 -3.95 3.01
C ILE A 230 15.57 -2.79 2.02
N ASN A 231 15.78 -3.03 0.72
CA ASN A 231 15.51 -2.03 -0.30
C ASN A 231 14.03 -1.64 -0.33
N GLU A 232 13.11 -2.62 -0.30
CA GLU A 232 11.67 -2.36 -0.20
C GLU A 232 11.27 -1.61 1.08
N LEU A 233 11.90 -1.93 2.21
CA LEU A 233 11.71 -1.20 3.47
C LEU A 233 12.12 0.28 3.37
N LEU A 234 13.18 0.58 2.59
CA LEU A 234 13.64 1.95 2.34
C LEU A 234 12.75 2.70 1.35
N THR A 235 12.23 1.99 0.35
CA THR A 235 11.53 2.60 -0.78
C THR A 235 10.03 2.69 -0.56
N GLY A 236 9.47 1.81 0.28
CA GLY A 236 8.03 1.59 0.38
C GLY A 236 7.43 0.99 -0.88
N VAL A 237 8.26 0.46 -1.80
CA VAL A 237 7.86 0.02 -3.13
C VAL A 237 8.20 -1.43 -3.35
N VAL A 238 7.22 -2.18 -3.85
CA VAL A 238 7.36 -3.61 -4.16
C VAL A 238 8.54 -3.84 -5.12
N PRO A 239 9.37 -4.89 -4.95
CA PRO A 239 10.49 -5.13 -5.85
C PRO A 239 10.07 -5.27 -7.32
N TYR A 240 10.84 -4.63 -8.21
CA TYR A 240 10.59 -4.59 -9.66
C TYR A 240 9.29 -3.88 -10.09
N THR A 241 8.68 -3.11 -9.18
CA THR A 241 7.76 -2.01 -9.51
C THR A 241 8.50 -0.68 -9.37
N ASP A 242 8.07 0.36 -10.09
CA ASP A 242 8.82 1.63 -10.10
C ASP A 242 8.53 2.44 -8.85
N LEU A 243 9.62 3.04 -8.36
CA LEU A 243 9.61 4.15 -7.44
C LEU A 243 9.31 5.41 -8.24
N ARG A 244 8.08 5.88 -8.15
CA ARG A 244 7.65 7.18 -8.68
C ARG A 244 7.51 7.20 -10.20
N ALA A 245 6.47 7.90 -10.60
CA ALA A 245 6.08 8.13 -11.97
C ALA A 245 7.03 9.10 -12.71
N GLU A 246 8.35 8.95 -12.63
CA GLU A 246 9.28 9.81 -13.39
C GLU A 246 10.48 9.01 -13.94
N ALA A 247 10.65 9.12 -15.26
CA ALA A 247 11.83 8.79 -16.06
C ALA A 247 12.12 7.31 -16.42
N GLN A 248 11.64 6.92 -17.60
CA GLN A 248 12.35 6.05 -18.56
C GLN A 248 12.86 4.67 -18.09
N ALA A 249 12.06 3.92 -17.34
CA ALA A 249 12.21 2.46 -17.32
C ALA A 249 10.82 1.82 -17.19
N HIS A 250 10.31 1.20 -18.25
CA HIS A 250 9.10 0.39 -18.13
C HIS A 250 9.32 -0.70 -17.06
N THR A 251 8.51 -0.73 -15.99
CA THR A 251 8.71 -1.73 -14.94
C THR A 251 8.38 -3.12 -15.45
N VAL A 252 9.15 -4.08 -14.97
CA VAL A 252 9.08 -5.46 -15.44
C VAL A 252 7.76 -6.13 -15.04
N LEU A 253 7.15 -5.73 -13.92
CA LEU A 253 5.84 -6.24 -13.49
C LEU A 253 4.65 -5.57 -14.21
N GLU A 254 4.75 -4.31 -14.65
CA GLU A 254 3.70 -3.63 -15.42
C GLU A 254 3.75 -3.97 -16.92
N MET A 255 4.91 -4.39 -17.44
CA MET A 255 5.05 -4.88 -18.82
C MET A 255 4.47 -6.29 -19.07
N ASN A 256 3.66 -6.84 -18.15
CA ASN A 256 3.15 -8.22 -18.22
C ASN A 256 4.28 -9.25 -18.44
N TYR A 257 5.45 -9.08 -17.80
CA TYR A 257 6.46 -10.13 -17.86
C TYR A 257 5.85 -11.41 -17.29
N THR A 258 5.80 -12.44 -18.14
CA THR A 258 5.61 -13.81 -17.67
C THR A 258 6.72 -14.15 -16.70
N GLU A 259 6.47 -15.07 -15.75
CA GLU A 259 7.48 -15.56 -14.80
C GLU A 259 8.80 -15.96 -15.50
N GLN A 260 8.71 -16.47 -16.73
CA GLN A 260 9.84 -16.85 -17.56
C GLN A 260 10.65 -15.64 -18.03
N GLN A 261 9.99 -14.55 -18.42
CA GLN A 261 10.65 -13.33 -18.83
C GLN A 261 11.33 -12.65 -17.63
N LEU A 262 10.67 -12.57 -16.47
CA LEU A 262 11.28 -11.93 -15.29
C LEU A 262 12.46 -12.77 -14.78
N THR A 263 12.31 -14.09 -14.80
CA THR A 263 13.42 -15.01 -14.55
C THR A 263 14.58 -14.75 -15.51
N ALA A 264 14.32 -14.65 -16.82
CA ALA A 264 15.34 -14.37 -17.82
C ALA A 264 16.02 -13.01 -17.59
N ALA A 265 15.27 -11.95 -17.26
CA ALA A 265 15.80 -10.63 -17.00
C ALA A 265 16.70 -10.60 -15.74
N VAL A 266 16.28 -11.22 -14.64
CA VAL A 266 17.08 -11.28 -13.40
C VAL A 266 18.35 -12.12 -13.59
N VAL A 267 18.24 -13.24 -14.33
CA VAL A 267 19.31 -14.23 -14.51
C VAL A 267 20.32 -13.81 -15.58
N SER A 268 19.82 -13.43 -16.76
CA SER A 268 20.62 -13.19 -17.97
C SER A 268 20.93 -11.71 -18.16
N GLU A 269 19.97 -10.83 -17.89
CA GLU A 269 20.12 -9.38 -18.07
C GLU A 269 20.57 -8.67 -16.78
N ARG A 270 20.71 -9.42 -15.68
CA ARG A 270 21.11 -8.93 -14.34
C ARG A 270 20.20 -7.84 -13.78
N LEU A 271 18.92 -7.86 -14.15
CA LEU A 271 17.92 -6.94 -13.61
C LEU A 271 17.90 -6.96 -12.08
N ARG A 272 17.83 -5.78 -11.46
CA ARG A 272 17.67 -5.58 -10.02
C ARG A 272 16.55 -4.56 -9.77
N PRO A 273 15.91 -4.58 -8.59
CA PRO A 273 15.03 -3.50 -8.19
C PRO A 273 15.76 -2.15 -8.23
N VAL A 274 15.01 -1.08 -8.45
CA VAL A 274 15.54 0.28 -8.33
C VAL A 274 16.02 0.48 -6.90
N LEU A 275 17.31 0.84 -6.76
CA LEU A 275 17.92 1.08 -5.46
C LEU A 275 17.33 2.36 -4.87
N ALA A 276 17.07 2.35 -3.56
CA ALA A 276 16.66 3.55 -2.82
C ALA A 276 17.57 4.75 -3.12
N GLY A 277 16.98 5.88 -3.49
CA GLY A 277 17.70 7.12 -3.75
C GLY A 277 18.12 7.85 -2.47
N LEU A 278 18.99 8.85 -2.61
CA LEU A 278 19.52 9.64 -1.48
C LEU A 278 18.44 10.38 -0.69
N GLU A 279 17.31 10.66 -1.33
CA GLU A 279 16.13 11.29 -0.74
C GLU A 279 15.45 10.45 0.36
N THR A 280 15.76 9.15 0.45
CA THR A 280 15.30 8.28 1.56
C THR A 280 16.01 8.56 2.89
N GLY A 281 17.03 9.42 2.89
CA GLY A 281 17.87 9.68 4.06
C GLY A 281 18.79 8.51 4.43
N ALA A 282 18.91 7.49 3.57
CA ALA A 282 19.73 6.32 3.80
C ALA A 282 21.24 6.62 3.63
N PRO A 283 22.10 6.16 4.56
CA PRO A 283 23.55 6.27 4.40
C PRO A 283 24.03 5.53 3.15
N ALA A 284 24.98 6.12 2.41
CA ALA A 284 25.55 5.50 1.20
C ALA A 284 26.17 4.11 1.48
N SER A 285 26.69 3.91 2.69
CA SER A 285 27.20 2.62 3.16
C SER A 285 26.10 1.54 3.24
N LEU A 286 24.88 1.89 3.65
CA LEU A 286 23.74 0.97 3.68
C LEU A 286 23.30 0.60 2.26
N LEU A 287 23.24 1.58 1.36
CA LEU A 287 22.92 1.36 -0.05
C LEU A 287 23.97 0.44 -0.73
N SER A 288 25.25 0.66 -0.43
CA SER A 288 26.34 -0.20 -0.89
C SER A 288 26.22 -1.62 -0.35
N LEU A 289 25.84 -1.79 0.92
CA LEU A 289 25.62 -3.10 1.53
C LEU A 289 24.46 -3.85 0.87
N ILE A 290 23.33 -3.18 0.61
CA ILE A 290 22.21 -3.75 -0.16
C ILE A 290 22.70 -4.23 -1.53
N GLN A 291 23.52 -3.42 -2.21
CA GLN A 291 24.07 -3.77 -3.51
C GLN A 291 24.98 -5.00 -3.48
N LYS A 292 25.79 -5.17 -2.43
CA LYS A 292 26.59 -6.39 -2.24
C LYS A 292 25.70 -7.60 -1.96
N CYS A 293 24.63 -7.43 -1.18
CA CYS A 293 23.72 -8.51 -0.81
C CYS A 293 23.02 -9.13 -2.02
N TRP A 294 22.66 -8.34 -3.04
CA TRP A 294 21.97 -8.86 -4.24
C TRP A 294 22.88 -9.10 -5.46
N ASP A 295 24.20 -9.30 -5.27
CA ASP A 295 25.13 -9.60 -6.36
C ASP A 295 24.68 -10.86 -7.15
N ALA A 296 24.91 -10.86 -8.46
CA ALA A 296 24.56 -12.00 -9.31
C ALA A 296 25.34 -13.28 -8.99
N ASN A 297 26.55 -13.14 -8.46
CA ASN A 297 27.39 -14.23 -8.00
C ASN A 297 27.22 -14.43 -6.48
N PRO A 298 26.70 -15.59 -6.02
CA PRO A 298 26.53 -15.89 -4.60
C PRO A 298 27.81 -15.73 -3.77
N GLN A 299 28.97 -16.04 -4.36
CA GLN A 299 30.27 -15.97 -3.68
C GLN A 299 30.75 -14.54 -3.40
N LYS A 300 30.17 -13.54 -4.07
CA LYS A 300 30.47 -12.12 -3.83
C LYS A 300 29.57 -11.51 -2.76
N ARG A 301 28.46 -12.17 -2.42
CA ARG A 301 27.56 -11.69 -1.37
C ARG A 301 28.22 -11.90 -0.01
N PRO A 302 28.10 -10.95 0.93
CA PRO A 302 28.63 -11.11 2.28
C PRO A 302 27.92 -12.26 3.01
N SER A 303 28.53 -12.80 4.07
CA SER A 303 27.80 -13.62 5.06
C SER A 303 27.02 -12.70 6.02
N PHE A 304 26.11 -13.24 6.83
CA PHE A 304 25.48 -12.41 7.86
C PHE A 304 26.48 -11.95 8.94
N ASP A 305 27.57 -12.68 9.19
CA ASP A 305 28.66 -12.20 10.04
C ASP A 305 29.31 -10.94 9.46
N ASP A 306 29.60 -10.93 8.15
CA ASP A 306 30.14 -9.76 7.46
C ASP A 306 29.13 -8.60 7.43
N ILE A 307 27.85 -8.88 7.19
CA ILE A 307 26.77 -7.88 7.19
C ILE A 307 26.69 -7.17 8.55
N ILE A 308 26.75 -7.91 9.66
CA ILE A 308 26.71 -7.32 11.00
C ILE A 308 27.93 -6.42 11.24
N ILE A 309 29.13 -6.87 10.84
CA ILE A 309 30.36 -6.07 10.93
C ILE A 309 30.25 -4.79 10.09
N GLU A 310 29.66 -4.86 8.88
CA GLU A 310 29.46 -3.68 8.03
C GLU A 310 28.38 -2.73 8.54
N LEU A 311 27.37 -3.22 9.30
CA LEU A 311 26.32 -2.40 9.89
C LEU A 311 26.78 -1.62 11.13
N ASP A 312 27.69 -2.17 11.93
CA ASP A 312 28.20 -1.53 13.16
C ASP A 312 28.70 -0.07 12.94
N PRO A 313 29.59 0.23 11.98
CA PRO A 313 30.04 1.61 11.76
C PRO A 313 28.92 2.54 11.28
N ILE A 314 27.91 2.01 10.57
CA ILE A 314 26.74 2.79 10.12
C ILE A 314 25.90 3.23 11.32
N LEU A 315 25.72 2.34 12.29
CA LEU A 315 25.00 2.63 13.53
C LEU A 315 25.74 3.64 14.40
N GLU A 316 27.05 3.51 14.55
CA GLU A 316 27.86 4.43 15.33
C GLU A 316 27.88 5.84 14.72
N GLU A 317 27.98 5.94 13.38
CA GLU A 317 27.87 7.21 12.67
C GLU A 317 26.50 7.87 12.91
N ARG A 318 25.41 7.10 12.79
CA ARG A 318 24.05 7.60 13.01
C ARG A 318 23.81 8.03 14.47
N LYS A 319 24.37 7.32 15.45
CA LYS A 319 24.32 7.72 16.87
C LYS A 319 25.01 9.05 17.09
N ARG A 320 26.22 9.23 16.52
CA ARG A 320 26.96 10.49 16.65
C ARG A 320 26.19 11.67 16.05
N MET A 321 25.62 11.50 14.86
CA MET A 321 24.77 12.53 14.23
C MET A 321 23.57 12.91 15.12
N LYS A 322 22.93 11.94 15.78
CA LYS A 322 21.82 12.21 16.72
C LYS A 322 22.24 12.96 17.97
N GLU A 323 23.43 12.67 18.50
CA GLU A 323 23.97 13.39 19.65
C GLU A 323 24.30 14.85 19.28
N GLU A 324 24.84 15.07 18.07
CA GLU A 324 25.09 16.39 17.52
C GLU A 324 23.78 17.17 17.25
N GLU A 325 22.75 16.52 16.66
CA GLU A 325 21.42 17.11 16.44
C GLU A 325 20.74 17.52 17.76
N LYS A 326 20.86 16.70 18.81
CA LYS A 326 20.35 17.03 20.16
C LYS A 326 21.10 18.19 20.79
N ALA A 327 22.43 18.23 20.65
CA ALA A 327 23.24 19.34 21.15
C ALA A 327 22.93 20.66 20.44
N PHE A 328 22.60 20.64 19.14
CA PHE A 328 22.21 21.82 18.39
C PHE A 328 20.78 22.29 18.70
N GLY A 329 19.87 21.35 18.97
CA GLY A 329 18.48 21.63 19.39
C GLY A 329 18.38 22.35 20.74
N GLU A 330 19.31 22.11 21.68
CA GLU A 330 19.32 22.76 22.99
C GLU A 330 19.89 24.19 22.98
N LEU A 331 20.65 24.59 21.94
CA LEU A 331 21.23 25.94 21.84
C LEU A 331 20.32 26.99 21.17
N THR A 332 19.14 26.64 20.67
CA THR A 332 18.24 27.58 19.97
C THR A 332 17.14 28.14 20.87
N THR A 333 17.52 28.77 21.99
CA THR A 333 16.64 29.67 22.75
C THR A 333 17.34 30.96 23.17
N SER A 334 17.72 31.81 22.20
CA SER A 334 17.72 33.27 22.38
C SER A 334 17.82 34.00 21.04
N PRO A 335 17.10 35.12 20.84
CA PRO A 335 17.18 35.94 19.63
C PRO A 335 18.33 36.95 19.74
N ASP A 336 19.18 36.99 18.71
CA ASP A 336 19.95 38.14 18.18
C ASP A 336 21.35 37.69 17.74
N ASP A 337 21.63 37.66 16.44
CA ASP A 337 22.21 38.79 15.70
C ASP A 337 22.79 38.35 14.34
N LYS A 338 22.80 39.28 13.39
CA LYS A 338 23.30 39.14 12.01
C LYS A 338 24.84 39.18 11.98
N LEU A 339 25.47 38.40 11.08
CA LEU A 339 26.35 38.85 9.98
C LEU A 339 27.28 37.73 9.43
N ILE A 340 27.03 37.37 8.16
CA ILE A 340 27.94 37.18 7.01
C ILE A 340 29.30 36.48 7.23
N ASN A 341 29.52 35.34 6.55
CA ASN A 341 30.58 35.27 5.54
C ASN A 341 30.38 34.19 4.46
N ASP A 342 30.50 34.66 3.22
CA ASP A 342 30.55 33.93 1.96
C ASP A 342 31.80 33.04 1.84
N THR A 343 31.66 31.87 1.22
CA THR A 343 32.58 31.39 0.17
C THR A 343 31.97 30.23 -0.65
N SER A 344 31.33 30.64 -1.74
CA SER A 344 31.24 30.02 -3.08
C SER A 344 31.38 28.49 -3.30
N ASN A 345 30.26 27.93 -3.80
CA ASN A 345 30.13 27.06 -4.99
C ASN A 345 30.52 25.57 -4.89
N LEU A 346 29.51 24.69 -4.77
CA LEU A 346 29.00 23.87 -5.89
C LEU A 346 27.64 23.23 -5.56
N GLN A 347 26.64 23.51 -6.42
CA GLN A 347 25.37 22.80 -6.66
C GLN A 347 24.35 22.61 -5.52
N THR A 348 23.47 23.59 -5.40
CA THR A 348 22.15 23.56 -4.76
C THR A 348 21.27 22.40 -5.25
N TYR A 349 21.19 21.32 -4.48
CA TYR A 349 19.98 20.50 -4.39
C TYR A 349 18.94 21.35 -3.62
N ARG A 350 17.86 21.78 -4.29
CA ARG A 350 16.77 22.54 -3.69
C ARG A 350 15.58 21.61 -3.46
N GLU A 351 15.15 21.49 -2.20
CA GLU A 351 14.01 20.69 -1.75
C GLU A 351 12.74 20.98 -2.58
N SER A 352 12.14 19.92 -3.12
CA SER A 352 10.82 19.95 -3.74
C SER A 352 9.75 20.27 -2.69
N ILE A 353 8.81 21.16 -3.01
CA ILE A 353 7.67 21.47 -2.13
C ILE A 353 6.76 20.24 -2.07
N ASP A 354 6.48 19.74 -0.86
CA ASP A 354 5.48 18.70 -0.62
C ASP A 354 4.09 19.33 -0.42
N TRP A 355 3.23 19.24 -1.44
CA TRP A 355 1.89 19.80 -1.40
C TRP A 355 0.91 19.00 -0.55
N PHE A 356 1.17 17.71 -0.31
CA PHE A 356 0.37 16.93 0.64
C PHE A 356 0.51 17.49 2.05
N THR A 357 1.75 17.76 2.48
CA THR A 357 2.02 18.36 3.79
C THR A 357 1.36 19.73 3.94
N GLN A 358 1.34 20.56 2.89
CA GLN A 358 0.65 21.84 2.91
C GLN A 358 -0.87 21.70 3.08
N GLY A 359 -1.50 20.80 2.31
CA GLY A 359 -2.93 20.51 2.44
C GLY A 359 -3.27 20.01 3.86
N GLU A 360 -2.43 19.15 4.43
CA GLU A 360 -2.60 18.64 5.79
C GLU A 360 -2.49 19.74 6.85
N HIS A 361 -1.51 20.64 6.73
CA HIS A 361 -1.36 21.78 7.65
C HIS A 361 -2.57 22.72 7.61
N PHE A 362 -3.15 22.96 6.43
CA PHE A 362 -4.36 23.77 6.32
C PHE A 362 -5.57 23.11 6.98
N SER A 363 -5.76 21.80 6.76
CA SER A 363 -6.79 21.00 7.43
C SER A 363 -6.65 21.08 8.96
N LYS A 364 -5.44 20.90 9.50
CA LYS A 364 -5.16 20.97 10.95
C LYS A 364 -5.39 22.39 11.51
N ARG A 365 -5.02 23.44 10.78
CA ARG A 365 -5.27 24.83 11.19
C ARG A 365 -6.76 25.17 11.24
N ALA A 366 -7.55 24.66 10.31
CA ALA A 366 -9.01 24.80 10.32
C ALA A 366 -9.66 24.02 11.49
N SER A 367 -9.08 22.89 11.88
CA SER A 367 -9.55 22.05 12.99
C SER A 367 -9.22 22.65 14.38
N LEU A 368 -8.12 23.39 14.52
CA LEU A 368 -7.69 24.01 15.79
C LEU A 368 -8.56 25.19 16.23
N THR A 369 -9.46 25.68 15.38
CA THR A 369 -10.30 26.85 15.67
C THR A 369 -11.65 26.54 16.33
N GLU A 370 -12.10 25.28 16.43
CA GLU A 370 -13.43 24.97 17.00
C GLU A 370 -13.46 23.68 17.84
N ASN A 371 -13.61 23.85 19.16
CA ASN A 371 -13.95 22.76 20.09
C ASN A 371 -15.47 22.69 20.23
N PHE A 372 -16.16 21.80 19.51
CA PHE A 372 -17.59 21.53 19.78
C PHE A 372 -17.98 20.06 19.61
N GLY A 373 -18.61 19.52 20.66
CA GLY A 373 -19.21 18.18 20.71
C GLY A 373 -20.64 18.13 20.15
N GLY A 374 -20.81 18.46 18.87
CA GLY A 374 -22.08 18.30 18.13
C GLY A 374 -22.17 16.95 17.41
N ARG A 375 -23.39 16.39 17.25
CA ARG A 375 -23.60 15.18 16.42
C ARG A 375 -23.57 15.55 14.93
N VAL A 376 -22.67 14.92 14.18
CA VAL A 376 -22.49 15.07 12.73
C VAL A 376 -23.62 14.36 11.99
N TRP A 377 -24.38 15.07 11.15
CA TRP A 377 -25.39 14.57 10.19
C TRP A 377 -26.30 13.40 10.63
N LEU A 378 -26.52 13.25 11.93
CA LEU A 378 -27.32 12.19 12.55
C LEU A 378 -28.61 12.80 13.08
N ASP A 379 -29.68 12.68 12.31
CA ASP A 379 -31.00 13.10 12.77
C ASP A 379 -31.54 12.12 13.83
N SER A 380 -32.35 12.64 14.76
CA SER A 380 -32.81 11.95 15.98
C SER A 380 -33.89 10.89 15.77
N SER A 381 -34.36 10.70 14.54
CA SER A 381 -35.33 9.66 14.16
C SER A 381 -34.60 8.46 13.53
N ASP A 382 -34.07 7.59 14.37
CA ASP A 382 -33.47 6.32 13.94
C ASP A 382 -34.59 5.31 13.66
N ASP A 383 -35.07 5.29 12.42
CA ASP A 383 -36.06 4.29 11.98
C ASP A 383 -35.32 2.99 11.63
N SER A 384 -35.50 1.98 12.47
CA SER A 384 -34.90 0.63 12.37
C SER A 384 -35.13 -0.09 11.03
N LEU A 385 -36.02 0.43 10.18
CA LEU A 385 -36.33 -0.08 8.85
C LEU A 385 -35.49 0.55 7.71
N THR A 386 -34.64 1.54 8.02
CA THR A 386 -33.81 2.22 7.01
C THR A 386 -32.71 1.28 6.52
N TYR A 387 -32.58 1.09 5.20
CA TYR A 387 -31.51 0.29 4.59
C TYR A 387 -30.14 0.87 4.92
N HIS A 388 -29.21 0.06 5.42
CA HIS A 388 -27.83 0.48 5.67
C HIS A 388 -26.89 -0.34 4.77
N PRO A 389 -26.14 0.29 3.85
CA PRO A 389 -25.23 -0.43 2.97
C PRO A 389 -24.04 -0.98 3.78
N VAL A 390 -23.58 -2.17 3.42
CA VAL A 390 -22.36 -2.76 4.00
C VAL A 390 -21.24 -2.58 2.99
N LEU A 391 -20.29 -1.72 3.34
CA LEU A 391 -19.25 -1.29 2.40
C LEU A 391 -18.01 -2.18 2.43
N SER A 392 -17.48 -2.47 1.25
CA SER A 392 -16.08 -2.86 1.06
C SER A 392 -15.55 -2.11 -0.16
N TRP A 393 -14.31 -1.65 -0.11
CA TRP A 393 -13.76 -0.75 -1.12
C TRP A 393 -12.32 -1.12 -1.45
N GLY A 394 -11.86 -0.61 -2.59
CA GLY A 394 -10.51 -0.77 -3.08
C GLY A 394 -10.26 0.23 -4.19
N SER A 395 -9.00 0.63 -4.33
CA SER A 395 -8.56 1.55 -5.36
C SER A 395 -7.35 0.97 -6.10
N PHE A 396 -7.12 1.49 -7.29
CA PHE A 396 -5.91 1.24 -8.04
C PHE A 396 -5.62 2.47 -8.89
N ALA A 397 -4.35 2.86 -8.94
CA ALA A 397 -3.90 4.02 -9.68
C ALA A 397 -2.65 3.65 -10.47
N THR A 398 -2.52 4.14 -11.70
CA THR A 398 -1.35 3.92 -12.56
C THR A 398 -1.11 5.13 -13.44
N CYS A 399 0.17 5.45 -13.68
CA CYS A 399 0.58 6.54 -14.56
C CYS A 399 0.12 6.33 -16.01
N GLY A 400 -0.18 5.09 -16.40
CA GLY A 400 -0.60 4.75 -17.76
C GLY A 400 0.51 5.07 -18.76
N ARG A 401 0.22 5.92 -19.75
CA ARG A 401 1.18 6.33 -20.79
C ARG A 401 1.74 7.74 -20.58
N ARG A 402 1.32 8.46 -19.54
CA ARG A 402 1.84 9.79 -19.21
C ARG A 402 3.27 9.71 -18.69
N GLU A 403 3.96 10.84 -18.73
CA GLU A 403 5.32 10.94 -18.18
C GLU A 403 5.31 10.98 -16.64
N THR A 404 4.25 11.53 -16.05
CA THR A 404 4.09 11.76 -14.60
C THR A 404 2.71 11.36 -14.10
N MET A 405 2.61 10.95 -12.83
CA MET A 405 1.35 10.66 -12.14
C MET A 405 0.87 11.91 -11.41
N GLU A 406 0.00 12.66 -12.08
CA GLU A 406 -0.64 13.88 -11.58
C GLU A 406 -1.93 13.58 -10.80
N ASP A 407 -2.55 12.42 -11.06
CA ASP A 407 -3.70 11.92 -10.31
C ASP A 407 -3.36 11.54 -8.85
N THR A 408 -4.32 11.76 -7.96
CA THR A 408 -4.32 11.19 -6.62
C THR A 408 -5.75 10.91 -6.12
N HIS A 409 -5.88 10.24 -4.99
CA HIS A 409 -7.16 9.92 -4.40
C HIS A 409 -7.05 9.76 -2.88
N PHE A 410 -8.19 9.76 -2.19
CA PHE A 410 -8.27 9.38 -0.79
C PHE A 410 -9.45 8.45 -0.53
N LEU A 411 -9.29 7.58 0.47
CA LEU A 411 -10.31 6.68 0.98
C LEU A 411 -10.49 6.97 2.47
N MET A 412 -11.63 7.53 2.86
CA MET A 412 -11.94 7.87 4.25
C MET A 412 -13.15 7.06 4.72
N PRO A 413 -12.93 5.83 5.20
CA PRO A 413 -14.01 4.92 5.53
C PRO A 413 -14.76 5.26 6.81
N HIS A 414 -14.21 6.12 7.67
CA HIS A 414 -14.89 6.57 8.87
C HIS A 414 -14.59 8.05 9.06
N MET A 415 -15.59 8.91 8.81
CA MET A 415 -15.48 10.34 9.08
C MET A 415 -16.04 10.66 10.46
N CYS A 416 -15.38 11.54 11.20
CA CYS A 416 -15.83 12.03 12.52
C CYS A 416 -16.08 10.94 13.58
N TYR A 417 -15.37 9.81 13.52
CA TYR A 417 -15.55 8.64 14.40
C TYR A 417 -16.90 7.93 14.27
N GLU A 418 -17.72 8.28 13.26
CA GLU A 418 -19.01 7.66 12.99
C GLU A 418 -18.85 6.52 11.96
N LYS A 419 -19.50 5.39 12.23
CA LYS A 419 -19.35 4.16 11.41
C LYS A 419 -20.08 4.24 10.07
N ASP A 420 -21.08 5.10 9.96
CA ASP A 420 -22.01 5.18 8.81
C ASP A 420 -21.76 6.40 7.92
N ILE A 421 -20.59 7.03 8.04
CA ILE A 421 -20.18 8.17 7.21
C ILE A 421 -18.88 7.83 6.50
N HIS A 422 -18.95 7.73 5.17
CA HIS A 422 -17.83 7.35 4.31
C HIS A 422 -17.60 8.41 3.25
N VAL A 423 -16.34 8.73 2.97
CA VAL A 423 -15.98 9.68 1.92
C VAL A 423 -14.88 9.09 1.04
N PHE A 424 -15.07 9.19 -0.25
CA PHE A 424 -14.10 8.78 -1.27
C PHE A 424 -13.91 9.94 -2.23
N GLY A 425 -12.69 10.16 -2.73
CA GLY A 425 -12.46 11.21 -3.71
C GLY A 425 -11.29 10.91 -4.64
N ILE A 426 -11.42 11.34 -5.89
CA ILE A 426 -10.37 11.29 -6.92
C ILE A 426 -10.11 12.72 -7.38
N PHE A 427 -8.82 13.02 -7.54
CA PHE A 427 -8.33 14.25 -8.13
C PHE A 427 -7.44 13.88 -9.30
N ASP A 428 -7.85 14.26 -10.50
CA ASP A 428 -7.03 14.05 -11.69
C ASP A 428 -6.34 15.37 -12.04
N GLY A 429 -5.01 15.34 -11.96
CA GLY A 429 -4.17 16.52 -12.00
C GLY A 429 -3.79 16.90 -13.43
N HIS A 430 -3.74 18.20 -13.69
CA HIS A 430 -3.24 18.71 -14.95
C HIS A 430 -2.33 19.91 -14.75
N ARG A 431 -1.32 20.03 -15.62
CA ARG A 431 -0.25 21.05 -15.52
C ARG A 431 0.57 20.87 -14.24
N GLY A 432 0.68 19.63 -13.76
CA GLY A 432 1.40 19.18 -12.57
C GLY A 432 0.48 18.71 -11.45
N ALA A 433 1.02 17.85 -10.57
CA ALA A 433 0.26 17.20 -9.50
C ALA A 433 -0.18 18.12 -8.33
N ALA A 434 0.40 19.32 -8.21
CA ALA A 434 0.32 20.14 -6.99
C ALA A 434 -1.12 20.45 -6.51
N ALA A 435 -2.04 20.73 -7.43
CA ALA A 435 -3.44 21.00 -7.09
C ALA A 435 -4.14 19.73 -6.57
N ALA A 436 -3.87 18.59 -7.19
CA ALA A 436 -4.42 17.29 -6.82
C ALA A 436 -3.88 16.84 -5.44
N GLU A 437 -2.55 16.91 -5.24
CA GLU A 437 -1.87 16.55 -3.98
C GLU A 437 -2.37 17.39 -2.79
N PHE A 438 -2.48 18.71 -2.97
CA PHE A 438 -3.03 19.60 -1.94
C PHE A 438 -4.48 19.24 -1.61
N SER A 439 -5.30 19.03 -2.65
CA SER A 439 -6.73 18.78 -2.52
C SER A 439 -7.03 17.45 -1.82
N ALA A 440 -6.21 16.42 -2.05
CA ALA A 440 -6.33 15.11 -1.42
C ALA A 440 -6.22 15.13 0.11
N ARG A 441 -5.58 16.17 0.69
CA ARG A 441 -5.45 16.34 2.14
C ARG A 441 -6.32 17.47 2.68
N ALA A 442 -6.57 18.52 1.88
CA ALA A 442 -7.34 19.68 2.30
C ALA A 442 -8.86 19.43 2.29
N LEU A 443 -9.40 18.84 1.21
CA LEU A 443 -10.83 18.64 1.03
C LEU A 443 -11.44 17.75 2.13
N PRO A 444 -10.86 16.58 2.46
CA PRO A 444 -11.21 15.81 3.65
C PRO A 444 -11.31 16.61 4.95
N GLY A 445 -10.34 17.51 5.19
CA GLY A 445 -10.28 18.33 6.39
C GLY A 445 -11.39 19.35 6.48
N PHE A 446 -11.69 20.02 5.36
CA PHE A 446 -12.82 20.95 5.31
C PHE A 446 -14.14 20.22 5.49
N LEU A 447 -14.34 19.05 4.86
CA LEU A 447 -15.53 18.24 5.05
C LEU A 447 -15.76 17.83 6.50
N GLN A 448 -14.71 17.40 7.21
CA GLN A 448 -14.79 17.05 8.63
C GLN A 448 -15.26 18.24 9.48
N THR A 449 -14.72 19.43 9.22
CA THR A 449 -15.07 20.66 9.95
C THR A 449 -16.52 21.06 9.66
N LEU A 450 -16.91 21.04 8.39
CA LEU A 450 -18.23 21.47 7.91
C LEU A 450 -19.36 20.51 8.27
N GLY A 451 -19.04 19.23 8.50
CA GLY A 451 -20.03 18.23 8.91
C GLY A 451 -20.67 18.49 10.28
N LEU A 452 -20.13 19.44 11.05
CA LEU A 452 -20.71 19.90 12.31
C LEU A 452 -21.71 21.04 12.13
N THR A 453 -21.67 21.77 11.01
CA THR A 453 -22.36 23.07 10.87
C THR A 453 -23.33 23.14 9.68
N SER A 454 -23.14 22.31 8.65
CA SER A 454 -23.83 22.43 7.36
C SER A 454 -24.55 21.14 6.98
N SER A 455 -25.44 21.14 5.98
CA SER A 455 -25.97 19.90 5.38
C SER A 455 -24.86 19.15 4.63
N PRO A 456 -25.00 17.85 4.31
CA PRO A 456 -24.01 17.11 3.52
C PRO A 456 -23.72 17.75 2.15
N ASP A 457 -24.75 18.24 1.47
CA ASP A 457 -24.66 18.93 0.19
C ASP A 457 -23.95 20.29 0.31
N ASP A 458 -24.35 21.13 1.27
CA ASP A 458 -23.69 22.42 1.52
C ASP A 458 -22.23 22.24 1.94
N ALA A 459 -21.94 21.21 2.75
CA ALA A 459 -20.58 20.90 3.18
C ALA A 459 -19.67 20.47 2.01
N LEU A 460 -20.17 19.66 1.08
CA LEU A 460 -19.44 19.30 -0.14
C LEU A 460 -19.15 20.53 -0.99
N LEU A 461 -20.18 21.35 -1.25
CA LEU A 461 -20.06 22.59 -2.01
C LEU A 461 -18.99 23.51 -1.39
N GLU A 462 -19.09 23.78 -0.10
CA GLU A 462 -18.20 24.68 0.62
C GLU A 462 -16.79 24.09 0.75
N ALA A 463 -16.63 22.77 0.90
CA ALA A 463 -15.32 22.12 0.93
C ALA A 463 -14.56 22.27 -0.40
N PHE A 464 -15.22 22.13 -1.55
CA PHE A 464 -14.60 22.35 -2.86
C PHE A 464 -14.14 23.81 -3.02
N ILE A 465 -15.03 24.77 -2.69
CA ILE A 465 -14.72 26.22 -2.80
C ILE A 465 -13.58 26.61 -1.85
N LYS A 466 -13.59 26.13 -0.61
CA LYS A 466 -12.53 26.40 0.38
C LYS A 466 -11.20 25.77 -0.03
N THR A 467 -11.22 24.56 -0.60
CA THR A 467 -10.01 23.90 -1.10
C THR A 467 -9.36 24.71 -2.21
N ASP A 468 -10.14 25.17 -3.20
CA ASP A 468 -9.66 26.04 -4.27
C ASP A 468 -9.09 27.36 -3.76
N ALA A 469 -9.83 28.06 -2.90
CA ALA A 469 -9.38 29.33 -2.34
C ALA A 469 -8.08 29.17 -1.52
N ALA A 470 -7.96 28.09 -0.75
CA ALA A 470 -6.78 27.79 0.05
C ALA A 470 -5.57 27.47 -0.83
N PHE A 471 -5.74 26.61 -1.84
CA PHE A 471 -4.68 26.23 -2.76
C PHE A 471 -4.12 27.45 -3.51
N ARG A 472 -5.00 28.27 -4.11
CA ARG A 472 -4.58 29.46 -4.86
C ARG A 472 -3.86 30.48 -3.98
N LYS A 473 -4.29 30.62 -2.72
CA LYS A 473 -3.60 31.48 -1.75
C LYS A 473 -2.19 30.99 -1.45
N GLU A 474 -2.01 29.68 -1.28
CA GLU A 474 -0.70 29.08 -1.01
C GLU A 474 0.23 29.18 -2.23
N LEU A 475 -0.32 28.93 -3.43
CA LEU A 475 0.38 29.10 -4.69
C LEU A 475 0.88 30.54 -4.89
N ASP A 476 0.03 31.55 -4.64
CA ASP A 476 0.40 32.97 -4.71
C ASP A 476 1.47 33.36 -3.66
N SER A 477 1.33 32.87 -2.42
CA SER A 477 2.33 33.05 -1.36
C SER A 477 3.71 32.51 -1.77
N HIS A 478 3.76 31.34 -2.39
CA HIS A 478 5.00 30.74 -2.87
C HIS A 478 5.61 31.46 -4.07
N ARG A 479 4.80 31.92 -5.03
CA ARG A 479 5.28 32.75 -6.15
C ARG A 479 5.93 34.06 -5.66
N LYS A 480 5.37 34.68 -4.62
CA LYS A 480 5.88 35.94 -4.03
C LYS A 480 7.13 35.75 -3.16
N SER A 481 7.20 34.66 -2.40
CA SER A 481 8.23 34.49 -1.36
C SER A 481 9.57 33.98 -1.87
N LYS A 482 9.65 33.26 -3.00
CA LYS A 482 10.88 32.54 -3.34
C LYS A 482 11.43 32.66 -4.76
N GLY A 483 10.72 33.20 -5.76
CA GLY A 483 11.22 33.18 -7.15
C GLY A 483 11.59 31.77 -7.66
N VAL A 484 11.07 30.72 -6.99
CA VAL A 484 11.37 29.29 -7.19
C VAL A 484 10.39 28.63 -8.15
N ILE A 485 9.21 29.24 -8.35
CA ILE A 485 8.16 28.74 -9.23
C ILE A 485 8.20 29.53 -10.54
N GLN A 486 8.05 28.84 -11.69
CA GLN A 486 7.90 29.47 -13.00
C GLN A 486 6.76 30.49 -12.93
N LYS A 487 7.01 31.73 -13.40
CA LYS A 487 6.04 32.84 -13.31
C LYS A 487 4.67 32.52 -13.93
N ASP A 488 4.64 31.54 -14.84
CA ASP A 488 3.48 31.09 -15.61
C ASP A 488 3.05 29.64 -15.27
N TRP A 489 3.33 29.15 -14.05
CA TRP A 489 2.93 27.80 -13.61
C TRP A 489 1.63 27.82 -12.81
N HIS A 490 0.52 27.40 -13.44
CA HIS A 490 -0.83 27.40 -12.87
C HIS A 490 -1.41 25.96 -12.84
N PRO A 491 -0.96 25.11 -11.90
CA PRO A 491 -1.49 23.75 -11.76
C PRO A 491 -2.98 23.75 -11.43
N GLY A 492 -3.69 22.74 -11.93
CA GLY A 492 -5.10 22.50 -11.65
C GLY A 492 -5.40 21.02 -11.50
N CYS A 493 -6.58 20.71 -11.00
CA CYS A 493 -7.07 19.33 -11.00
C CYS A 493 -8.58 19.27 -11.12
N THR A 494 -9.07 18.22 -11.75
CA THR A 494 -10.45 17.78 -11.64
C THR A 494 -10.66 17.16 -10.27
N ALA A 495 -11.91 17.09 -9.81
CA ALA A 495 -12.24 16.59 -8.50
C ALA A 495 -13.63 15.95 -8.52
N VAL A 496 -13.70 14.69 -8.09
CA VAL A 496 -14.97 14.02 -7.79
C VAL A 496 -14.93 13.44 -6.39
N ALA A 497 -15.98 13.68 -5.60
CA ALA A 497 -16.10 13.18 -4.23
C ALA A 497 -17.46 12.51 -4.03
N ALA A 498 -17.46 11.34 -3.41
CA ALA A 498 -18.64 10.60 -2.99
C ALA A 498 -18.71 10.57 -1.46
N LEU A 499 -19.78 11.14 -0.90
CA LEU A 499 -20.09 11.16 0.51
C LEU A 499 -21.32 10.29 0.78
N ILE A 500 -21.14 9.22 1.53
CA ILE A 500 -22.22 8.34 1.98
C ILE A 500 -22.54 8.68 3.43
N VAL A 501 -23.78 9.12 3.69
CA VAL A 501 -24.32 9.35 5.04
C VAL A 501 -25.48 8.40 5.24
N ARG A 502 -25.27 7.33 6.00
CA ARG A 502 -26.19 6.19 6.15
C ARG A 502 -26.55 5.60 4.78
N ASN A 503 -27.75 5.89 4.29
CA ASN A 503 -28.29 5.39 3.03
C ASN A 503 -28.39 6.47 1.94
N LYS A 504 -27.89 7.68 2.19
CA LYS A 504 -27.86 8.75 1.20
C LYS A 504 -26.45 8.89 0.65
N LEU A 505 -26.33 8.80 -0.67
CA LEU A 505 -25.11 9.03 -1.41
C LEU A 505 -25.19 10.42 -2.07
N PHE A 506 -24.22 11.26 -1.75
CA PHE A 506 -24.00 12.56 -2.37
C PHE A 506 -22.75 12.47 -3.24
N VAL A 507 -22.84 12.88 -4.50
CA VAL A 507 -21.69 12.93 -5.42
C VAL A 507 -21.49 14.37 -5.87
N ALA A 508 -20.33 14.92 -5.56
CA ALA A 508 -19.89 16.24 -6.01
C ALA A 508 -18.84 16.10 -7.11
N ASN A 509 -19.07 16.69 -8.29
CA ASN A 509 -18.15 16.61 -9.42
C ASN A 509 -17.76 17.99 -9.98
N ALA A 510 -16.47 18.23 -10.18
CA ALA A 510 -15.91 19.38 -10.88
C ALA A 510 -14.81 18.90 -11.84
N GLY A 511 -15.10 18.88 -13.14
CA GLY A 511 -14.22 18.33 -14.19
C GLY A 511 -14.82 17.09 -14.86
N ASP A 512 -13.97 16.25 -15.45
CA ASP A 512 -14.32 15.06 -16.25
C ASP A 512 -13.98 13.71 -15.61
N CYS A 513 -13.57 13.71 -14.35
CA CYS A 513 -13.77 12.56 -13.48
C CYS A 513 -15.26 12.16 -13.46
N ARG A 514 -15.53 10.85 -13.38
CA ARG A 514 -16.91 10.34 -13.40
C ARG A 514 -17.18 9.29 -12.33
N THR A 515 -18.40 9.34 -11.79
CA THR A 515 -18.94 8.38 -10.84
C THR A 515 -20.21 7.72 -11.38
N ILE A 516 -20.27 6.39 -11.30
CA ILE A 516 -21.44 5.59 -11.67
C ILE A 516 -21.85 4.63 -10.56
N LEU A 517 -23.14 4.33 -10.48
CA LEU A 517 -23.74 3.36 -9.58
C LEU A 517 -24.28 2.18 -10.37
N CYS A 518 -23.98 0.95 -9.97
CA CYS A 518 -24.64 -0.23 -10.51
C CYS A 518 -25.89 -0.54 -9.69
N ARG A 519 -27.07 -0.37 -10.30
CA ARG A 519 -28.37 -0.73 -9.72
C ARG A 519 -29.02 -1.82 -10.55
N SER A 520 -29.35 -2.95 -9.92
CA SER A 520 -29.98 -4.08 -10.59
C SER A 520 -29.25 -4.49 -11.89
N GLY A 521 -27.92 -4.48 -11.86
CA GLY A 521 -27.04 -4.79 -12.99
C GLY A 521 -26.95 -3.76 -14.11
N SER A 522 -27.54 -2.58 -13.96
CA SER A 522 -27.45 -1.49 -14.94
C SER A 522 -26.65 -0.31 -14.39
N PRO A 523 -25.83 0.36 -15.22
CA PRO A 523 -25.12 1.57 -14.80
C PRO A 523 -26.07 2.77 -14.72
N LEU A 524 -25.98 3.52 -13.64
CA LEU A 524 -26.62 4.81 -13.40
C LEU A 524 -25.53 5.87 -13.23
N SER A 525 -25.44 6.84 -14.13
CA SER A 525 -24.49 7.95 -14.01
C SER A 525 -24.89 8.87 -12.86
N LEU A 526 -23.97 9.10 -11.91
CA LEU A 526 -24.18 9.98 -10.77
C LEU A 526 -23.49 11.34 -10.93
N SER A 527 -22.64 11.50 -11.95
CA SER A 527 -22.03 12.76 -12.33
C SER A 527 -22.12 12.97 -13.84
N LYS A 528 -21.90 14.22 -14.27
CA LYS A 528 -21.71 14.60 -15.67
C LYS A 528 -20.33 15.23 -15.85
N ASP A 529 -19.73 14.99 -16.99
CA ASP A 529 -18.43 15.55 -17.33
C ASP A 529 -18.57 17.05 -17.62
N HIS A 530 -17.68 17.84 -17.04
CA HIS A 530 -17.60 19.28 -17.21
C HIS A 530 -16.47 19.64 -18.19
N VAL A 531 -16.71 19.40 -19.48
CA VAL A 531 -15.77 19.69 -20.57
C VAL A 531 -16.34 20.71 -21.56
N ALA A 532 -15.47 21.45 -22.25
CA ALA A 532 -15.88 22.50 -23.18
C ALA A 532 -16.61 21.97 -24.44
N SER A 533 -16.61 20.65 -24.65
CA SER A 533 -17.43 20.01 -25.67
C SER A 533 -18.91 19.95 -25.27
N CYS A 534 -19.23 19.92 -23.97
CA CYS A 534 -20.61 20.04 -23.49
C CYS A 534 -21.14 21.45 -23.75
N PHE A 535 -22.33 21.53 -24.36
CA PHE A 535 -22.89 22.79 -24.85
C PHE A 535 -23.17 23.78 -23.71
N GLU A 536 -23.79 23.30 -22.63
CA GLU A 536 -24.16 24.11 -21.47
C GLU A 536 -22.93 24.70 -20.77
N GLU A 537 -21.89 23.88 -20.59
CA GLU A 537 -20.63 24.32 -19.99
C GLU A 537 -19.86 25.29 -20.91
N ARG A 538 -19.86 25.05 -22.22
CA ARG A 538 -19.26 25.98 -23.20
C ARG A 538 -19.94 27.35 -23.17
N GLU A 539 -21.28 27.37 -23.19
CA GLU A 539 -22.05 28.62 -23.10
C GLU A 539 -21.78 29.33 -21.76
N ARG A 540 -21.68 28.60 -20.64
CA ARG A 540 -21.32 29.17 -19.33
C ARG A 540 -19.96 29.88 -19.37
N ILE A 541 -18.94 29.23 -19.95
CA ILE A 541 -17.59 29.79 -20.06
C ILE A 541 -17.56 31.04 -20.97
N ILE A 542 -18.25 30.99 -22.11
CA ILE A 542 -18.36 32.14 -23.03
C ILE A 542 -19.07 33.32 -22.37
N ASN A 543 -20.17 33.06 -21.64
CA ASN A 543 -20.92 34.08 -20.93
C ASN A 543 -20.14 34.68 -19.75
N ALA A 544 -19.20 33.93 -19.17
CA ALA A 544 -18.25 34.42 -18.18
C ALA A 544 -17.13 35.29 -18.79
N GLY A 545 -17.09 35.44 -20.12
CA GLY A 545 -16.15 36.28 -20.85
C GLY A 545 -14.86 35.57 -21.29
N GLU A 546 -14.77 34.25 -21.08
CA GLU A 546 -13.61 33.47 -21.52
C GLU A 546 -13.71 33.01 -22.96
N GLN A 547 -12.55 32.84 -23.58
CA GLN A 547 -12.47 32.37 -24.95
C GLN A 547 -12.49 30.85 -25.00
N VAL A 548 -13.38 30.28 -25.82
CA VAL A 548 -13.37 28.84 -26.16
C VAL A 548 -13.05 28.69 -27.64
N LYS A 549 -12.06 27.84 -27.96
CA LYS A 549 -11.59 27.59 -29.33
C LYS A 549 -11.58 26.11 -29.64
N TRP A 550 -11.89 25.75 -30.87
CA TRP A 550 -11.66 24.39 -31.37
C TRP A 550 -10.17 24.20 -31.66
N GLN A 551 -9.52 23.25 -30.97
CA GLN A 551 -8.11 22.93 -31.13
C GLN A 551 -7.91 21.42 -30.95
N VAL A 552 -7.16 20.79 -31.86
CA VAL A 552 -6.81 19.35 -31.79
C VAL A 552 -8.04 18.49 -31.52
N ASP A 553 -9.02 18.56 -32.42
CA ASP A 553 -10.25 17.75 -32.44
C ASP A 553 -11.19 17.89 -31.23
N THR A 554 -11.02 18.91 -30.38
CA THR A 554 -11.94 19.20 -29.27
C THR A 554 -12.00 20.70 -28.93
N TRP A 555 -12.99 21.10 -28.13
CA TRP A 555 -13.11 22.49 -27.63
C TRP A 555 -12.20 22.69 -26.42
N ARG A 556 -11.51 23.83 -26.38
CA ARG A 556 -10.52 24.17 -25.34
C ARG A 556 -10.72 25.59 -24.81
N VAL A 557 -10.53 25.77 -23.50
CA VAL A 557 -10.79 27.00 -22.74
C VAL A 557 -9.49 27.79 -22.57
N GLY A 558 -9.59 29.10 -22.85
CA GLY A 558 -8.55 30.08 -22.59
C GLY A 558 -7.28 29.91 -23.43
N PRO A 559 -6.28 30.77 -23.21
CA PRO A 559 -4.95 30.63 -23.82
C PRO A 559 -4.21 29.32 -23.50
N PRO A 560 -4.31 28.73 -22.27
CA PRO A 560 -3.69 27.45 -21.96
C PRO A 560 -4.26 26.26 -22.73
N GLY A 561 -5.47 26.39 -23.27
CA GLY A 561 -6.14 25.32 -24.00
C GLY A 561 -6.60 24.18 -23.07
N LEU A 562 -7.34 24.51 -22.01
CA LEU A 562 -7.84 23.51 -21.04
C LEU A 562 -9.07 22.76 -21.59
N GLN A 563 -9.19 21.44 -21.36
CA GLN A 563 -10.37 20.66 -21.78
C GLN A 563 -11.57 20.90 -20.86
N VAL A 564 -11.30 20.93 -19.56
CA VAL A 564 -12.31 21.02 -18.50
C VAL A 564 -12.77 22.46 -18.29
N THR A 565 -14.02 22.59 -17.84
CA THR A 565 -14.67 23.88 -17.54
C THR A 565 -14.83 24.11 -16.05
N ARG A 566 -14.51 23.12 -15.22
CA ARG A 566 -14.51 23.20 -13.75
C ARG A 566 -13.27 22.48 -13.21
N SER A 567 -12.62 23.08 -12.23
CA SER A 567 -11.41 22.54 -11.60
C SER A 567 -11.09 23.25 -10.29
N ILE A 568 -10.28 22.62 -9.45
CA ILE A 568 -9.56 23.27 -8.34
C ILE A 568 -8.21 23.74 -8.89
N GLY A 569 -7.78 24.97 -8.56
CA GLY A 569 -6.53 25.52 -9.11
C GLY A 569 -6.75 26.38 -10.34
N ASP A 570 -5.96 26.22 -11.41
CA ASP A 570 -6.07 27.01 -12.66
C ASP A 570 -6.33 28.51 -12.44
N ASP A 571 -5.49 29.13 -11.60
CA ASP A 571 -5.74 30.49 -11.12
C ASP A 571 -5.72 31.55 -12.24
N ASP A 572 -5.15 31.21 -13.40
CA ASP A 572 -5.17 32.01 -14.62
C ASP A 572 -6.51 32.00 -15.37
N LEU A 573 -7.40 31.06 -15.08
CA LEU A 573 -8.72 30.93 -15.71
C LEU A 573 -9.89 31.18 -14.75
N LYS A 574 -9.59 31.58 -13.51
CA LYS A 574 -10.60 31.99 -12.53
C LYS A 574 -11.13 33.40 -12.86
N PRO A 575 -12.44 33.65 -12.69
CA PRO A 575 -13.44 32.78 -12.06
C PRO A 575 -14.17 31.83 -13.03
N SER A 576 -13.90 31.91 -14.33
CA SER A 576 -14.68 31.24 -15.36
C SER A 576 -14.62 29.71 -15.27
N VAL A 577 -13.41 29.16 -15.09
CA VAL A 577 -13.22 27.75 -14.72
C VAL A 577 -13.47 27.62 -13.21
N THR A 578 -14.71 27.35 -12.81
CA THR A 578 -15.12 27.37 -11.39
C THR A 578 -14.71 26.10 -10.64
N ALA A 579 -14.49 26.21 -9.32
CA ALA A 579 -14.34 25.05 -8.43
C ALA A 579 -15.69 24.55 -7.87
N GLU A 580 -16.79 25.24 -8.18
CA GLU A 580 -18.13 24.88 -7.75
C GLU A 580 -18.58 23.54 -8.38
N PRO A 581 -18.79 22.48 -7.58
CA PRO A 581 -19.16 21.18 -8.11
C PRO A 581 -20.65 21.11 -8.47
N GLU A 582 -20.99 20.25 -9.44
CA GLU A 582 -22.37 19.72 -9.56
C GLU A 582 -22.55 18.66 -8.47
N ILE A 583 -23.63 18.77 -7.68
CA ILE A 583 -23.96 17.81 -6.62
C ILE A 583 -25.22 17.04 -6.98
N THR A 584 -25.15 15.71 -6.92
CA THR A 584 -26.30 14.82 -7.02
C THR A 584 -26.54 14.08 -5.71
N GLN A 585 -27.80 13.79 -5.41
CA GLN A 585 -28.19 13.00 -4.24
C GLN A 585 -28.97 11.76 -4.68
N THR A 586 -28.56 10.59 -4.20
CA THR A 586 -29.20 9.31 -4.46
C THR A 586 -29.50 8.58 -3.15
N VAL A 587 -30.72 8.05 -3.02
CA VAL A 587 -31.06 7.15 -1.92
C VAL A 587 -30.66 5.73 -2.31
N LEU A 588 -29.78 5.13 -1.51
CA LEU A 588 -29.29 3.77 -1.64
C LEU A 588 -30.34 2.77 -1.14
N SER A 589 -30.38 1.63 -1.81
CA SER A 589 -31.33 0.54 -1.61
C SER A 589 -30.61 -0.81 -1.75
N ALA A 590 -31.31 -1.91 -1.43
CA ALA A 590 -30.77 -3.25 -1.58
C ALA A 590 -30.48 -3.66 -3.05
N GLU A 591 -30.99 -2.90 -4.02
CA GLU A 591 -30.72 -3.10 -5.44
C GLU A 591 -29.36 -2.54 -5.90
N ASP A 592 -28.73 -1.71 -5.06
CA ASP A 592 -27.46 -1.07 -5.35
C ASP A 592 -26.30 -2.01 -5.03
N GLU A 593 -25.55 -2.39 -6.07
CA GLU A 593 -24.51 -3.42 -5.96
C GLU A 593 -23.15 -2.82 -5.64
N PHE A 594 -22.74 -1.80 -6.41
CA PHE A 594 -21.45 -1.14 -6.28
C PHE A 594 -21.44 0.26 -6.89
N LEU A 595 -20.55 1.10 -6.39
CA LEU A 595 -20.16 2.40 -6.90
C LEU A 595 -18.79 2.29 -7.59
N VAL A 596 -18.60 2.99 -8.72
CA VAL A 596 -17.30 3.15 -9.37
C VAL A 596 -17.03 4.62 -9.59
N MET A 597 -15.84 5.08 -9.18
CA MET A 597 -15.33 6.41 -9.44
C MET A 597 -14.02 6.26 -10.23
N ALA A 598 -13.80 7.06 -11.26
CA ALA A 598 -12.51 7.06 -11.95
C ALA A 598 -12.19 8.40 -12.63
N SER A 599 -10.90 8.61 -12.94
CA SER A 599 -10.42 9.68 -13.83
C SER A 599 -10.76 9.40 -15.30
N ASP A 600 -10.60 10.43 -16.15
CA ASP A 600 -10.84 10.37 -17.58
C ASP A 600 -10.03 9.27 -18.29
N GLY A 601 -8.84 8.93 -17.76
CA GLY A 601 -8.02 7.83 -18.26
C GLY A 601 -8.72 6.48 -18.31
N LEU A 602 -9.76 6.24 -17.49
CA LEU A 602 -10.66 5.09 -17.66
C LEU A 602 -11.77 5.41 -18.69
N TRP A 603 -12.46 6.52 -18.50
CA TRP A 603 -13.72 6.83 -19.17
C TRP A 603 -13.58 7.16 -20.66
N ASP A 604 -12.39 7.56 -21.10
CA ASP A 604 -12.07 7.81 -22.50
C ASP A 604 -12.06 6.54 -23.36
N VAL A 605 -11.82 5.37 -22.74
CA VAL A 605 -11.62 4.11 -23.46
C VAL A 605 -12.51 2.96 -22.98
N VAL A 606 -13.21 3.12 -21.86
CA VAL A 606 -14.16 2.15 -21.31
C VAL A 606 -15.51 2.83 -21.02
N SER A 607 -16.59 2.31 -21.61
CA SER A 607 -17.93 2.83 -21.38
C SER A 607 -18.54 2.36 -20.05
N ASN A 608 -19.55 3.08 -19.54
CA ASN A 608 -20.23 2.74 -18.28
C ASN A 608 -20.79 1.30 -18.26
N ALA A 609 -21.32 0.82 -19.40
CA ALA A 609 -21.86 -0.53 -19.52
C ALA A 609 -20.75 -1.59 -19.50
N GLU A 610 -19.60 -1.32 -20.12
CA GLU A 610 -18.45 -2.20 -20.08
C GLU A 610 -17.84 -2.28 -18.69
N VAL A 611 -17.75 -1.16 -17.96
CA VAL A 611 -17.29 -1.16 -16.56
C VAL A 611 -18.14 -2.10 -15.71
N VAL A 612 -19.48 -2.04 -15.84
CA VAL A 612 -20.39 -2.94 -15.13
C VAL A 612 -20.16 -4.39 -15.56
N SER A 613 -20.00 -4.67 -16.86
CA SER A 613 -19.71 -6.02 -17.36
C SER A 613 -18.39 -6.57 -16.78
N ILE A 614 -17.32 -5.78 -16.83
CA ILE A 614 -16.00 -6.17 -16.33
C ILE A 614 -16.06 -6.48 -14.83
N ILE A 615 -16.70 -5.63 -14.03
CA ILE A 615 -16.86 -5.91 -12.59
C ILE A 615 -17.70 -7.17 -12.37
N ARG A 616 -18.74 -7.40 -13.19
CA ARG A 616 -19.58 -8.60 -13.11
C ARG A 616 -18.81 -9.88 -13.42
N ASP A 617 -17.84 -9.82 -14.33
CA ASP A 617 -17.00 -10.95 -14.73
C ASP A 617 -15.69 -11.08 -13.91
N THR A 618 -15.45 -10.15 -13.00
CA THR A 618 -14.27 -10.16 -12.12
C THR A 618 -14.62 -10.74 -10.75
N VAL A 619 -13.63 -11.37 -10.12
CA VAL A 619 -13.66 -11.75 -8.70
C VAL A 619 -14.18 -10.59 -7.88
N LYS A 620 -15.16 -10.85 -7.02
CA LYS A 620 -15.83 -9.85 -6.20
C LYS A 620 -14.96 -9.39 -5.01
N GLU A 621 -13.84 -8.77 -5.35
CA GLU A 621 -12.90 -8.11 -4.45
C GLU A 621 -12.62 -6.71 -5.03
N PRO A 622 -12.95 -5.63 -4.31
CA PRO A 622 -12.87 -4.26 -4.85
C PRO A 622 -11.52 -3.87 -5.44
N GLY A 623 -10.39 -4.25 -4.80
CA GLY A 623 -9.05 -3.90 -5.26
C GLY A 623 -8.67 -4.60 -6.57
N MET A 624 -9.11 -5.84 -6.76
CA MET A 624 -8.96 -6.57 -8.02
C MET A 624 -9.85 -5.98 -9.12
N CYS A 625 -11.06 -5.54 -8.78
CA CYS A 625 -11.95 -4.85 -9.73
C CYS A 625 -11.36 -3.52 -10.20
N SER A 626 -10.89 -2.65 -9.30
CA SER A 626 -10.26 -1.38 -9.65
C SER A 626 -9.02 -1.60 -10.51
N LYS A 627 -8.16 -2.56 -10.13
CA LYS A 627 -6.97 -2.93 -10.92
C LYS A 627 -7.32 -3.46 -12.30
N ARG A 628 -8.34 -4.33 -12.43
CA ARG A 628 -8.75 -4.87 -13.72
C ARG A 628 -9.27 -3.78 -14.65
N LEU A 629 -10.07 -2.84 -14.14
CA LEU A 629 -10.57 -1.71 -14.91
C LEU A 629 -9.45 -0.80 -15.40
N ALA A 630 -8.51 -0.43 -14.53
CA ALA A 630 -7.37 0.39 -14.91
C ALA A 630 -6.47 -0.31 -15.94
N THR A 631 -6.23 -1.62 -15.75
CA THR A 631 -5.45 -2.43 -16.70
C THR A 631 -6.13 -2.51 -18.06
N GLU A 632 -7.45 -2.73 -18.09
CA GLU A 632 -8.23 -2.76 -19.34
C GLU A 632 -8.14 -1.42 -20.07
N ALA A 633 -8.23 -0.30 -19.37
CA ALA A 633 -8.07 1.02 -19.97
C ALA A 633 -6.67 1.23 -20.57
N ALA A 634 -5.62 0.82 -19.85
CA ALA A 634 -4.25 0.88 -20.35
C ALA A 634 -4.04 -0.01 -21.59
N GLU A 635 -4.60 -1.23 -21.59
CA GLU A 635 -4.57 -2.18 -22.71
C GLU A 635 -5.29 -1.63 -23.96
N ARG A 636 -6.40 -0.91 -23.75
CA ARG A 636 -7.14 -0.20 -24.82
C ARG A 636 -6.46 1.08 -25.30
N GLY A 637 -5.32 1.43 -24.70
CA GLY A 637 -4.48 2.52 -25.15
C GLY A 637 -4.89 3.88 -24.62
N SER A 638 -5.46 3.93 -23.40
CA SER A 638 -5.57 5.16 -22.64
C SER A 638 -4.25 5.92 -22.63
N LYS A 639 -4.34 7.25 -22.80
CA LYS A 639 -3.19 8.15 -22.89
C LYS A 639 -2.97 8.94 -21.62
N ASP A 640 -3.84 8.78 -20.64
CA ASP A 640 -3.81 9.55 -19.40
C ASP A 640 -3.35 8.75 -18.18
N ASN A 641 -3.23 9.43 -17.04
CA ASN A 641 -3.22 8.78 -15.74
C ASN A 641 -4.56 8.08 -15.50
N ILE A 642 -4.53 6.97 -14.79
CA ILE A 642 -5.73 6.14 -14.58
C ILE A 642 -5.85 5.86 -13.10
N THR A 643 -6.88 6.44 -12.48
CA THR A 643 -7.22 6.23 -11.08
C THR A 643 -8.64 5.70 -10.98
N VAL A 644 -8.83 4.58 -10.28
CA VAL A 644 -10.12 3.91 -10.15
C VAL A 644 -10.38 3.55 -8.69
N ILE A 645 -11.56 3.88 -8.19
CA ILE A 645 -12.10 3.43 -6.90
C ILE A 645 -13.35 2.60 -7.16
N VAL A 646 -13.42 1.42 -6.53
CA VAL A 646 -14.62 0.56 -6.52
C VAL A 646 -15.09 0.39 -5.08
N VAL A 647 -16.39 0.57 -4.84
CA VAL A 647 -17.02 0.38 -3.53
C VAL A 647 -18.22 -0.56 -3.69
N PHE A 648 -18.15 -1.78 -3.16
CA PHE A 648 -19.32 -2.65 -3.04
C PHE A 648 -20.24 -2.13 -1.94
N LEU A 649 -21.54 -2.05 -2.22
CA LEU A 649 -22.57 -1.51 -1.33
C LEU A 649 -23.35 -2.60 -0.58
N ARG A 650 -23.01 -3.87 -0.83
CA ARG A 650 -23.64 -5.06 -0.23
C ARG A 650 -22.59 -6.10 0.14
N PRO A 651 -22.87 -6.98 1.13
CA PRO A 651 -21.97 -8.09 1.46
C PRO A 651 -21.78 -9.00 0.25
N VAL A 652 -20.53 -9.26 -0.09
CA VAL A 652 -20.17 -10.18 -1.15
C VAL A 652 -19.86 -11.55 -0.55
N SER A 653 -20.53 -12.61 -1.02
CA SER A 653 -20.33 -13.95 -0.50
C SER A 653 -19.01 -14.56 -0.98
N THR A 654 -18.38 -15.41 -0.15
CA THR A 654 -17.11 -16.09 -0.50
C THR A 654 -17.25 -17.06 -1.68
N ALA A 655 -18.47 -17.49 -2.02
CA ALA A 655 -18.75 -18.37 -3.15
C ALA A 655 -18.73 -17.66 -4.51
N GLU A 656 -19.02 -16.36 -4.55
CA GLU A 656 -18.96 -15.53 -5.77
C GLU A 656 -17.55 -15.00 -6.06
N ARG A 657 -16.56 -15.32 -5.22
CA ARG A 657 -15.15 -14.96 -5.41
C ARG A 657 -14.37 -15.98 -6.26
N ILE A 658 -15.00 -17.08 -6.68
CA ILE A 658 -14.32 -18.26 -7.26
C ILE A 658 -14.84 -18.64 -8.67
N TYR A 659 -15.77 -17.87 -9.25
CA TYR A 659 -16.20 -18.13 -10.63
C TYR A 659 -15.40 -17.34 -11.65
#